data_AF-A0A5N3WWJ9-F1
#
_entry.id   AF-A0A5N3WWJ9-F1
#
_cell.length_a   1.000
_cell.length_b   1.000
_cell.length_c   1.000
_cell.angle_alpha   90.00
_cell.angle_beta   90.00
_cell.angle_gamma   90.00
#
_symmetry.space_group_name_H-M   'P 1'
#
loop_
_entity.id
_entity.type
_entity.pdbx_description
1 polymer ?
#
loop_
_entity_poly.entity_id
_entity_poly.type
_entity_poly.pdbx_seq_one_letter_code
_entity_poly.pdbx_strand_id
1 'polypeptide(L)'
;MIQEEAQPQNRQVWYRLEKKDLQRQVSFRSTPDFAKKAPPSSQTLSPSKFGKKLSASPLTTWHNVPGRTSVTESEVFLNMTHRDSEGPVCSLKFVTLLVALSPEFLFLGAGLQLRDSGYDGLLIAVNPQVPEDQNLIPNIKEMITEASFYLFNATKRRVFFRNVKILIPATWKASNYSKVKQESYEKANVIVTDCYGARGDDPYTLQYRGCGKEGKYIHFTSEFLLNDGLIAGYGSRGRVFVHEWAHFRWGVFDEYNNDKPFYINGQSQIEVTRCSSDIAGIFVCEKGPCPQENCIISKIFQEGCMFIYNSTQNATSSIMFMQSLSSVVEFCNASTHNQEAPNPQNQMCSLRSVWDVITDSDDFSNSLPMSGIELPPPPTFSLVQAGDRVVCLVLDVSSKMGEADRLLQLQQAAEFYLMQIVEIHTFVGIASFHSKGEIRAQLHQINNDDDRKLLVSHLPVTASAEAETSVCSGLKKGFEVVEKLNGKAFGSVMILVTSGDDDHITNCFLTALSSGSTIHTIALGSSTVKNLEELSRLTGGLKFFVPDKSNSNSMIDAFSRISSGTGDIFQQPIQLESTGENVKPQHQLKNTVTVDDSVGNDTTFLVTWQTSGPPEVVLFDPNGRKYSMDDFITNLAFRTARLWIPGTAKPGLWTYTLNNTHHSPQALKVTVTSRASRPAMPPATVEAFVERDSTHFPHPLMIYAIVRKGFHPILNATVTATIEPETADPVMLKLFDDGAGADVIKNDGIYSRYFFSFAVNGRYSLKVHVNRSPSISTLAHSIPGSHAMYVPGYITNGNIQMNAPRKSVGRSEEEQKWGFSRVSSGGSFSVLGVPADPHPDVFPPCKIIDLEAVKEEEEVVLSWTAPGEDLDQGKANSYEIRVSKSLQKIQDDFSNAILVNTSKLNPQQAGTKEIFKFSSELFTNRPEHQPDGEAQKSHKIYMAIRAVDRNSLKSAVSNIVQASLLILPNSSPVLARDDLILKGVLTAVGIIGIICLTIVVTHCVLNRKKRAGKKENEIKLL
;
A
#
# COMPACT_ATOMS: atom_id res chain seq x y z
N MET A 1 -42.01 -21.27 -46.49
CA MET A 1 -41.49 -22.57 -46.00
C MET A 1 -41.39 -22.38 -44.49
N ILE A 2 -42.36 -22.81 -43.67
CA ILE A 2 -42.85 -24.21 -43.44
C ILE A 2 -41.71 -25.02 -42.78
N GLN A 3 -41.75 -25.50 -41.53
CA GLN A 3 -42.74 -25.40 -40.42
C GLN A 3 -42.00 -25.22 -39.05
N GLU A 4 -42.54 -24.69 -37.93
CA GLU A 4 -43.88 -24.16 -37.56
C GLU A 4 -44.87 -25.13 -36.85
N GLU A 5 -44.55 -25.58 -35.62
CA GLU A 5 -45.44 -26.23 -34.59
C GLU A 5 -44.71 -26.23 -33.20
N ALA A 6 -45.31 -26.17 -32.00
CA ALA A 6 -46.63 -25.68 -31.54
C ALA A 6 -46.60 -25.31 -30.02
N GLN A 7 -47.52 -24.47 -29.54
CA GLN A 7 -47.81 -24.28 -28.09
C GLN A 7 -48.93 -25.22 -27.60
N PRO A 8 -49.22 -25.27 -26.29
CA PRO A 8 -50.54 -24.79 -25.85
C PRO A 8 -50.55 -23.94 -24.56
N GLN A 9 -51.76 -23.57 -24.10
CA GLN A 9 -52.09 -22.47 -23.18
C GLN A 9 -52.60 -22.94 -21.79
N ASN A 10 -53.15 -21.99 -21.00
CA ASN A 10 -53.92 -22.11 -19.75
C ASN A 10 -53.06 -22.22 -18.46
N ARG A 11 -53.23 -21.42 -17.39
CA ARG A 11 -54.24 -20.43 -16.94
C ARG A 11 -55.54 -21.02 -16.33
N GLN A 12 -55.84 -20.59 -15.09
CA GLN A 12 -57.01 -20.86 -14.22
C GLN A 12 -57.02 -22.15 -13.37
N VAL A 13 -57.67 -22.25 -12.19
CA VAL A 13 -58.13 -21.31 -11.10
C VAL A 13 -58.42 -22.20 -9.83
N TRP A 14 -58.63 -21.56 -8.66
CA TRP A 14 -59.26 -22.04 -7.39
C TRP A 14 -58.32 -22.45 -6.22
N TYR A 15 -58.74 -22.39 -4.94
CA TYR A 15 -59.26 -21.30 -4.06
C TYR A 15 -59.46 -21.85 -2.62
N ARG A 16 -59.69 -20.98 -1.62
CA ARG A 16 -60.25 -21.29 -0.27
C ARG A 16 -59.19 -21.95 0.67
N LEU A 17 -59.09 -21.67 1.98
CA LEU A 17 -60.07 -21.26 3.00
C LEU A 17 -59.95 -19.81 3.54
N GLU A 18 -60.87 -19.44 4.44
CA GLU A 18 -61.24 -18.06 4.77
C GLU A 18 -61.60 -17.88 6.27
N LYS A 19 -61.32 -16.69 6.83
CA LYS A 19 -61.93 -16.03 8.03
C LYS A 19 -62.04 -16.73 9.40
N LYS A 20 -61.61 -15.99 10.43
CA LYS A 20 -62.46 -15.28 11.42
C LYS A 20 -61.61 -14.18 12.11
N ASP A 21 -62.03 -12.91 12.15
CA ASP A 21 -63.01 -12.26 13.06
C ASP A 21 -62.47 -12.12 14.51
N LEU A 22 -62.59 -10.99 15.25
CA LEU A 22 -63.34 -9.73 15.01
C LEU A 22 -62.85 -8.55 15.90
N GLN A 23 -62.97 -7.30 15.43
CA GLN A 23 -63.06 -6.03 16.21
C GLN A 23 -61.85 -5.60 17.10
N ARG A 24 -61.68 -4.33 17.51
CA ARG A 24 -62.60 -3.16 17.50
C ARG A 24 -61.85 -1.81 17.25
N GLN A 25 -62.52 -0.83 16.63
CA GLN A 25 -62.07 0.57 16.51
C GLN A 25 -62.69 1.49 17.59
N VAL A 26 -62.11 2.69 17.78
CA VAL A 26 -62.69 4.03 18.06
C VAL A 26 -61.51 4.93 18.54
N SER A 27 -61.00 5.90 17.77
CA SER A 27 -61.49 7.28 17.52
C SER A 27 -61.60 8.12 18.81
N PHE A 28 -60.99 9.31 18.96
CA PHE A 28 -61.20 10.52 18.13
C PHE A 28 -60.03 11.53 18.15
N ARG A 29 -60.10 12.56 17.29
CA ARG A 29 -59.25 13.78 17.30
C ARG A 29 -59.76 14.82 18.32
N SER A 30 -58.85 15.61 18.91
CA SER A 30 -59.02 17.09 19.06
C SER A 30 -57.77 17.83 19.60
N THR A 31 -57.37 18.89 18.89
CA THR A 31 -56.69 20.11 19.40
C THR A 31 -57.75 21.06 20.02
N PRO A 32 -57.46 22.16 20.79
CA PRO A 32 -56.35 23.13 20.61
C PRO A 32 -55.80 23.80 21.91
N ASP A 33 -55.20 25.00 21.76
CA ASP A 33 -54.50 25.85 22.74
C ASP A 33 -55.34 26.44 23.91
N PHE A 34 -54.69 26.88 25.01
CA PHE A 34 -54.49 28.33 25.35
C PHE A 34 -53.70 28.63 26.67
N ALA A 35 -52.66 29.47 26.54
CA ALA A 35 -52.18 30.58 27.41
C ALA A 35 -52.05 30.56 28.98
N LYS A 36 -50.83 30.94 29.43
CA LYS A 36 -50.46 31.99 30.44
C LYS A 36 -51.05 32.01 31.88
N LYS A 37 -50.18 31.84 32.91
CA LYS A 37 -49.66 32.91 33.83
C LYS A 37 -48.84 32.35 35.03
N ALA A 38 -48.14 33.25 35.74
CA ALA A 38 -47.42 33.08 37.03
C ALA A 38 -47.69 34.33 37.91
N PRO A 39 -47.08 34.57 39.10
CA PRO A 39 -46.33 33.71 40.06
C PRO A 39 -47.16 33.64 41.39
N PRO A 40 -46.70 33.91 42.65
CA PRO A 40 -45.41 33.81 43.37
C PRO A 40 -45.48 33.16 44.80
N SER A 41 -44.35 33.15 45.55
CA SER A 41 -44.22 33.26 47.04
C SER A 41 -44.75 32.14 47.97
N SER A 42 -44.25 31.91 49.21
CA SER A 42 -42.97 32.24 49.90
C SER A 42 -42.94 31.68 51.35
N GLN A 43 -41.75 31.53 51.97
CA GLN A 43 -41.50 31.43 53.45
C GLN A 43 -42.08 30.16 54.16
N THR A 44 -41.67 29.67 55.34
CA THR A 44 -40.52 29.81 56.30
C THR A 44 -40.48 28.52 57.18
N LEU A 45 -39.56 28.20 58.11
CA LEU A 45 -38.64 28.99 58.97
C LEU A 45 -37.38 28.16 59.37
N SER A 46 -36.46 28.79 60.10
CA SER A 46 -35.13 28.31 60.57
C SER A 46 -35.18 27.91 62.09
N PRO A 47 -34.12 27.83 62.95
CA PRO A 47 -32.67 28.18 62.88
C PRO A 47 -31.73 27.04 63.40
N SER A 48 -30.46 27.16 63.86
CA SER A 48 -29.52 28.27 64.19
C SER A 48 -28.03 27.81 64.02
N LYS A 49 -27.11 28.61 63.42
CA LYS A 49 -26.00 29.45 64.02
C LYS A 49 -24.86 28.67 64.73
N PHE A 50 -23.57 29.08 64.77
CA PHE A 50 -22.76 30.26 64.35
C PHE A 50 -21.34 29.76 63.91
N GLY A 51 -20.45 30.49 63.19
CA GLY A 51 -20.60 31.73 62.42
C GLY A 51 -19.30 32.55 62.17
N LYS A 52 -19.21 33.21 60.99
CA LYS A 52 -18.26 34.29 60.54
C LYS A 52 -16.80 33.88 60.18
N LYS A 53 -16.08 34.44 59.17
CA LYS A 53 -16.07 35.70 58.33
C LYS A 53 -15.39 36.94 58.99
N LEU A 54 -14.70 37.87 58.30
CA LEU A 54 -14.24 38.05 56.89
C LEU A 54 -13.19 39.20 56.75
N SER A 55 -12.42 39.22 55.64
CA SER A 55 -11.90 40.36 54.82
C SER A 55 -11.36 41.69 55.40
N ALA A 56 -10.30 42.21 54.76
CA ALA A 56 -10.28 43.57 54.15
C ALA A 56 -9.13 43.75 53.11
N SER A 57 -9.23 44.80 52.28
CA SER A 57 -8.24 45.35 51.32
C SER A 57 -8.40 46.89 51.32
N PRO A 58 -7.74 47.75 50.48
CA PRO A 58 -6.57 47.60 49.58
C PRO A 58 -5.55 48.81 49.62
N LEU A 59 -4.60 48.83 48.66
CA LEU A 59 -3.97 50.01 47.97
C LEU A 59 -2.77 50.82 48.54
N THR A 60 -2.09 51.47 47.57
CA THR A 60 -1.20 52.68 47.60
C THR A 60 0.32 52.64 47.98
N THR A 61 1.17 52.66 46.92
CA THR A 61 2.27 53.62 46.58
C THR A 61 3.71 53.63 47.18
N TRP A 62 4.67 53.53 46.24
CA TRP A 62 5.92 54.34 46.02
C TRP A 62 7.34 53.88 46.48
N HIS A 63 8.35 54.49 45.81
CA HIS A 63 9.77 54.08 45.60
C HIS A 63 10.75 54.31 46.77
N ASN A 64 11.94 53.66 46.73
CA ASN A 64 13.25 54.35 46.72
C ASN A 64 14.49 53.48 46.36
N VAL A 65 15.55 54.15 45.84
CA VAL A 65 16.87 53.69 45.29
C VAL A 65 17.81 54.93 45.33
N PRO A 66 19.18 54.92 45.41
CA PRO A 66 20.24 53.87 45.28
C PRO A 66 21.01 53.62 46.61
N GLY A 67 22.21 53.01 46.72
CA GLY A 67 23.16 52.36 45.78
C GLY A 67 24.60 52.95 45.80
N ARG A 68 25.60 52.24 45.24
CA ARG A 68 27.08 52.51 45.23
C ARG A 68 27.77 52.38 46.62
N THR A 69 29.10 52.30 46.81
CA THR A 69 30.34 52.52 45.99
C THR A 69 31.46 51.58 46.56
N SER A 70 32.20 50.77 45.78
CA SER A 70 33.53 50.99 45.13
C SER A 70 34.79 51.17 46.02
N VAL A 71 35.77 50.26 45.86
CA VAL A 71 37.24 50.31 46.16
C VAL A 71 37.83 49.25 45.18
N THR A 72 38.67 49.50 44.15
CA THR A 72 40.03 50.10 44.00
C THR A 72 41.13 49.34 44.77
N GLU A 73 42.41 49.23 44.38
CA GLU A 73 43.28 49.68 43.26
C GLU A 73 44.01 48.41 42.67
N SER A 74 44.98 48.38 41.73
CA SER A 74 46.05 49.34 41.35
C SER A 74 46.51 49.24 39.87
N GLU A 75 47.41 50.15 39.50
CA GLU A 75 48.02 50.43 38.19
C GLU A 75 49.01 49.33 37.69
N VAL A 76 49.31 49.10 36.38
CA VAL A 76 49.72 49.98 35.24
C VAL A 76 51.15 50.55 35.46
N PHE A 77 52.14 50.50 34.56
CA PHE A 77 52.26 50.22 33.09
C PHE A 77 53.07 48.91 32.81
N LEU A 78 53.75 48.56 31.68
CA LEU A 78 54.18 49.19 30.40
C LEU A 78 54.40 48.13 29.28
N ASN A 79 55.23 48.43 28.26
CA ASN A 79 55.59 47.60 27.07
C ASN A 79 56.63 46.50 27.42
N MET A 80 56.94 45.48 26.59
CA MET A 80 56.96 45.42 25.11
C MET A 80 56.98 43.96 24.57
N THR A 81 56.99 43.82 23.23
CA THR A 81 57.18 42.59 22.41
C THR A 81 55.93 41.73 22.16
N HIS A 82 56.02 40.77 21.24
CA HIS A 82 54.96 40.56 20.23
C HIS A 82 54.74 39.07 19.84
N ARG A 83 53.63 38.49 20.33
CA ARG A 83 52.94 37.24 19.91
C ARG A 83 53.76 35.96 19.62
N ASP A 84 53.65 34.99 20.55
CA ASP A 84 52.68 33.87 20.51
C ASP A 84 52.51 33.05 19.21
N SER A 85 52.35 31.72 19.24
CA SER A 85 52.39 30.76 20.38
C SER A 85 52.30 29.29 19.90
N GLU A 86 52.87 28.35 20.66
CA GLU A 86 52.40 26.95 20.76
C GLU A 86 51.50 26.77 22.00
N GLY A 87 50.99 25.55 22.27
CA GLY A 87 50.32 25.20 23.54
C GLY A 87 51.31 24.88 24.67
N PRO A 88 51.09 23.87 25.55
CA PRO A 88 49.89 23.02 25.74
C PRO A 88 49.59 22.71 27.25
N VAL A 89 48.94 21.55 27.54
CA VAL A 89 48.88 20.79 28.83
C VAL A 89 47.72 21.08 29.83
N CYS A 90 47.22 20.00 30.44
CA CYS A 90 46.10 19.93 31.39
C CYS A 90 46.57 19.95 32.87
N SER A 91 45.72 20.23 33.88
CA SER A 91 44.73 19.27 34.38
C SER A 91 43.86 19.79 35.56
N LEU A 92 42.65 19.22 35.69
CA LEU A 92 41.73 19.12 36.85
C LEU A 92 41.70 20.28 37.89
N LYS A 93 40.52 20.84 38.17
CA LYS A 93 39.41 20.14 38.84
C LYS A 93 38.02 20.75 38.61
N PHE A 94 36.99 19.89 38.72
CA PHE A 94 35.57 20.19 38.95
C PHE A 94 34.85 21.18 38.00
N VAL A 95 34.23 20.62 36.95
CA VAL A 95 32.92 21.08 36.46
C VAL A 95 32.00 19.87 36.36
N THR A 96 31.01 19.80 37.25
CA THR A 96 29.82 18.96 37.07
C THR A 96 28.71 19.76 36.39
N LEU A 97 27.73 19.07 35.79
CA LEU A 97 26.55 19.62 35.11
C LEU A 97 26.75 20.21 33.69
N LEU A 98 27.32 19.44 32.76
CA LEU A 98 27.14 19.68 31.31
C LEU A 98 27.13 18.41 30.42
N VAL A 99 26.75 17.25 30.99
CA VAL A 99 26.55 15.99 30.25
C VAL A 99 25.19 15.40 30.65
N ALA A 100 24.13 15.93 30.04
CA ALA A 100 22.75 15.45 30.17
C ALA A 100 21.90 15.76 28.92
N LEU A 101 22.54 15.82 27.74
CA LEU A 101 21.87 15.71 26.45
C LEU A 101 22.02 14.27 25.97
N SER A 102 21.12 13.42 26.44
CA SER A 102 20.97 12.05 25.96
C SER A 102 20.41 12.03 24.52
N PRO A 103 20.59 10.93 23.76
CA PRO A 103 19.98 10.79 22.42
C PRO A 103 18.45 10.85 22.42
N GLU A 104 17.80 10.74 23.58
CA GLU A 104 16.35 10.67 23.79
C GLU A 104 15.56 11.81 23.12
N PHE A 105 16.18 12.97 22.91
CA PHE A 105 15.55 14.13 22.25
C PHE A 105 15.25 13.95 20.75
N LEU A 106 15.81 12.93 20.08
CA LEU A 106 15.45 12.62 18.69
C LEU A 106 14.12 11.84 18.54
N PHE A 107 13.55 11.32 19.64
CA PHE A 107 12.56 10.23 19.56
C PHE A 107 11.10 10.66 19.79
N LEU A 108 10.77 11.94 19.94
CA LEU A 108 9.39 12.40 20.19
C LEU A 108 8.49 12.50 18.93
N GLY A 109 8.90 11.91 17.80
CA GLY A 109 8.09 11.87 16.57
C GLY A 109 6.81 11.03 16.71
N ALA A 110 5.71 11.49 16.10
CA ALA A 110 4.40 10.84 16.15
C ALA A 110 4.29 9.64 15.19
N GLY A 111 4.81 8.49 15.60
CA GLY A 111 4.73 7.23 14.85
C GLY A 111 4.92 5.99 15.74
N LEU A 112 4.83 4.81 15.11
CA LEU A 112 5.15 3.52 15.72
C LEU A 112 6.64 3.46 16.11
N GLN A 113 6.95 3.11 17.36
CA GLN A 113 8.32 2.97 17.85
C GLN A 113 8.47 1.75 18.76
N LEU A 114 9.59 1.02 18.65
CA LEU A 114 10.00 0.02 19.63
C LEU A 114 10.86 0.67 20.71
N ARG A 115 10.48 0.51 21.99
CA ARG A 115 11.25 1.00 23.16
C ARG A 115 11.18 0.00 24.29
N ASP A 116 12.31 -0.40 24.87
CA ASP A 116 12.34 -1.35 26.00
C ASP A 116 11.48 -2.61 25.72
N SER A 117 11.70 -3.24 24.56
CA SER A 117 10.93 -4.37 24.01
C SER A 117 9.43 -4.13 23.73
N GLY A 118 8.85 -2.99 24.12
CA GLY A 118 7.44 -2.66 23.86
C GLY A 118 7.26 -1.75 22.64
N TYR A 119 6.40 -2.14 21.70
CA TYR A 119 5.91 -1.26 20.64
C TYR A 119 4.92 -0.24 21.23
N ASP A 120 5.23 1.04 21.05
CA ASP A 120 4.39 2.18 21.38
C ASP A 120 3.86 2.85 20.11
N GLY A 121 2.62 3.35 20.16
CA GLY A 121 2.06 4.22 19.13
C GLY A 121 1.30 3.51 18.01
N LEU A 122 1.09 2.19 18.12
CA LEU A 122 0.30 1.41 17.15
C LEU A 122 -1.09 2.03 16.96
N LEU A 123 -1.38 2.50 15.75
CA LEU A 123 -2.64 3.16 15.40
C LEU A 123 -3.53 2.24 14.56
N ILE A 124 -4.67 1.88 15.12
CA ILE A 124 -5.75 1.12 14.46
C ILE A 124 -6.88 2.12 14.16
N ALA A 125 -7.37 2.18 12.92
CA ALA A 125 -8.46 3.08 12.53
C ALA A 125 -9.65 2.32 11.93
N VAL A 126 -10.84 2.57 12.47
CA VAL A 126 -12.11 2.06 11.91
C VAL A 126 -12.62 3.06 10.89
N ASN A 127 -12.92 2.58 9.67
CA ASN A 127 -13.36 3.45 8.57
C ASN A 127 -14.76 4.05 8.86
N PRO A 128 -15.05 5.31 8.49
CA PRO A 128 -16.35 5.93 8.74
C PRO A 128 -17.58 5.20 8.19
N GLN A 129 -17.42 4.35 7.17
CA GLN A 129 -18.49 3.56 6.57
C GLN A 129 -18.82 2.27 7.35
N VAL A 130 -17.99 1.87 8.34
CA VAL A 130 -18.26 0.69 9.19
C VAL A 130 -19.35 1.03 10.22
N PRO A 131 -20.45 0.25 10.32
CA PRO A 131 -21.49 0.46 11.33
C PRO A 131 -20.99 0.33 12.78
N GLU A 132 -21.64 1.04 13.71
CA GLU A 132 -21.35 0.97 15.15
C GLU A 132 -21.83 -0.36 15.75
N ASP A 133 -20.89 -1.27 16.03
CA ASP A 133 -21.13 -2.54 16.73
C ASP A 133 -20.43 -2.59 18.10
N GLN A 134 -21.09 -3.19 19.10
CA GLN A 134 -20.63 -3.22 20.49
C GLN A 134 -19.45 -4.18 20.72
N ASN A 135 -19.29 -5.19 19.88
CA ASN A 135 -18.26 -6.23 20.00
C ASN A 135 -17.00 -5.90 19.20
N LEU A 136 -17.08 -5.06 18.16
CA LEU A 136 -15.93 -4.74 17.29
C LEU A 136 -14.72 -4.19 18.09
N ILE A 137 -14.96 -3.27 19.02
CA ILE A 137 -13.87 -2.69 19.85
C ILE A 137 -13.32 -3.70 20.89
N PRO A 138 -14.14 -4.47 21.62
CA PRO A 138 -13.69 -5.64 22.37
C PRO A 138 -12.83 -6.62 21.55
N ASN A 139 -13.30 -7.06 20.38
CA ASN A 139 -12.64 -8.07 19.57
C ASN A 139 -11.29 -7.59 19.00
N ILE A 140 -11.18 -6.29 18.66
CA ILE A 140 -9.88 -5.66 18.32
C ILE A 140 -8.93 -5.69 19.53
N LYS A 141 -9.41 -5.40 20.74
CA LYS A 141 -8.57 -5.46 21.95
C LYS A 141 -8.12 -6.87 22.30
N GLU A 142 -8.99 -7.85 22.16
CA GLU A 142 -8.68 -9.27 22.35
C GLU A 142 -7.62 -9.74 21.33
N MET A 143 -7.85 -9.48 20.04
CA MET A 143 -6.90 -9.78 18.96
C MET A 143 -5.49 -9.25 19.24
N ILE A 144 -5.38 -7.96 19.62
CA ILE A 144 -4.07 -7.34 19.89
C ILE A 144 -3.45 -7.82 21.21
N THR A 145 -4.28 -8.21 22.19
CA THR A 145 -3.80 -8.81 23.45
C THR A 145 -3.23 -10.21 23.20
N GLU A 146 -3.94 -11.06 22.46
CA GLU A 146 -3.44 -12.37 22.02
C GLU A 146 -2.17 -12.22 21.18
N ALA A 147 -2.19 -11.33 20.18
CA ALA A 147 -1.04 -11.05 19.32
C ALA A 147 0.19 -10.62 20.11
N SER A 148 0.04 -9.82 21.17
CA SER A 148 1.14 -9.35 22.02
C SER A 148 1.88 -10.52 22.69
N PHE A 149 1.13 -11.49 23.25
CA PHE A 149 1.72 -12.69 23.86
C PHE A 149 2.31 -13.65 22.82
N TYR A 150 1.63 -13.84 21.69
CA TYR A 150 2.07 -14.73 20.62
C TYR A 150 3.34 -14.21 19.93
N LEU A 151 3.40 -12.91 19.61
CA LEU A 151 4.58 -12.22 19.06
C LEU A 151 5.77 -12.30 20.02
N PHE A 152 5.56 -12.10 21.32
CA PHE A 152 6.62 -12.19 22.32
C PHE A 152 7.25 -13.58 22.37
N ASN A 153 6.44 -14.64 22.26
CA ASN A 153 6.96 -16.00 22.18
C ASN A 153 7.69 -16.26 20.85
N ALA A 154 7.06 -15.95 19.73
CA ALA A 154 7.60 -16.16 18.38
C ALA A 154 8.92 -15.39 18.12
N THR A 155 9.10 -14.24 18.78
CA THR A 155 10.32 -13.43 18.71
C THR A 155 11.37 -13.79 19.77
N LYS A 156 11.22 -14.95 20.43
CA LYS A 156 12.17 -15.48 21.42
C LYS A 156 12.34 -14.53 22.62
N ARG A 157 11.19 -14.07 23.15
CA ARG A 157 11.03 -13.11 24.28
C ARG A 157 11.59 -11.71 24.01
N ARG A 158 11.52 -11.19 22.78
CA ARG A 158 12.15 -9.91 22.41
C ARG A 158 11.21 -8.71 22.23
N VAL A 159 10.04 -8.87 21.62
CA VAL A 159 9.13 -7.72 21.34
C VAL A 159 7.66 -8.03 21.62
N PHE A 160 6.91 -7.02 22.07
CA PHE A 160 5.47 -7.12 22.40
C PHE A 160 4.74 -5.79 22.17
N PHE A 161 3.41 -5.77 22.13
CA PHE A 161 2.62 -4.53 22.00
C PHE A 161 2.34 -3.91 23.38
N ARG A 162 2.68 -2.63 23.56
CA ARG A 162 2.54 -1.91 24.84
C ARG A 162 1.49 -0.81 24.82
N ASN A 163 1.55 0.13 23.87
CA ASN A 163 0.64 1.29 23.84
C ASN A 163 -0.07 1.41 22.50
N VAL A 164 -1.38 1.14 22.50
CA VAL A 164 -2.23 1.03 21.32
C VAL A 164 -3.28 2.16 21.31
N LYS A 165 -3.53 2.71 20.12
CA LYS A 165 -4.55 3.73 19.87
C LYS A 165 -5.59 3.18 18.90
N ILE A 166 -6.86 3.29 19.26
CA ILE A 166 -7.97 2.97 18.35
C ILE A 166 -8.69 4.26 18.00
N LEU A 167 -8.64 4.64 16.73
CA LEU A 167 -9.34 5.78 16.15
C LEU A 167 -10.76 5.36 15.76
N ILE A 168 -11.72 5.89 16.53
CA ILE A 168 -13.15 5.78 16.31
C ILE A 168 -13.56 6.86 15.27
N PRO A 169 -14.37 6.52 14.25
CA PRO A 169 -14.82 7.50 13.27
C PRO A 169 -15.85 8.47 13.87
N ALA A 170 -15.99 9.65 13.25
CA ALA A 170 -16.96 10.66 13.66
C ALA A 170 -18.43 10.28 13.35
N THR A 171 -18.67 9.20 12.59
CA THR A 171 -20.00 8.64 12.31
C THR A 171 -20.59 7.84 13.47
N TRP A 172 -19.76 7.38 14.41
CA TRP A 172 -20.17 6.67 15.62
C TRP A 172 -20.51 7.64 16.76
N LYS A 173 -21.39 7.22 17.67
CA LYS A 173 -21.85 8.06 18.78
C LYS A 173 -20.72 8.46 19.73
N ALA A 174 -20.55 9.77 19.89
CA ALA A 174 -19.59 10.35 20.82
C ALA A 174 -19.84 9.85 22.25
N SER A 175 -18.85 9.15 22.79
CA SER A 175 -18.82 8.61 24.15
C SER A 175 -17.69 9.26 24.95
N ASN A 176 -17.28 8.69 26.09
CA ASN A 176 -16.12 9.14 26.88
C ASN A 176 -14.77 8.80 26.19
N TYR A 177 -14.63 9.14 24.90
CA TYR A 177 -13.39 9.01 24.13
C TYR A 177 -12.51 10.24 24.30
N SER A 178 -11.21 10.07 24.09
CA SER A 178 -10.26 11.19 24.11
C SER A 178 -10.21 11.90 22.76
N LYS A 179 -9.91 13.20 22.74
CA LYS A 179 -9.73 13.94 21.48
C LYS A 179 -8.42 13.53 20.79
N VAL A 180 -8.49 13.33 19.48
CA VAL A 180 -7.33 13.18 18.58
C VAL A 180 -6.33 14.33 18.75
N LYS A 181 -5.04 14.04 18.56
CA LYS A 181 -3.96 15.01 18.40
C LYS A 181 -3.45 15.03 16.96
N GLN A 182 -2.81 13.94 16.54
CA GLN A 182 -2.12 13.80 15.25
C GLN A 182 -2.50 12.49 14.52
N GLU A 183 -3.28 11.64 15.20
CA GLU A 183 -3.86 10.40 14.69
C GLU A 183 -4.86 10.71 13.56
N SER A 184 -4.79 9.98 12.45
CA SER A 184 -5.74 10.10 11.33
C SER A 184 -5.79 8.79 10.55
N TYR A 185 -6.82 8.60 9.72
CA TYR A 185 -6.99 7.36 8.95
C TYR A 185 -5.88 7.17 7.92
N GLU A 186 -5.43 8.25 7.26
CA GLU A 186 -4.29 8.22 6.31
C GLU A 186 -2.94 7.85 6.98
N LYS A 187 -2.85 7.85 8.33
CA LYS A 187 -1.64 7.48 9.11
C LYS A 187 -1.77 6.16 9.88
N ALA A 188 -2.86 5.41 9.71
CA ALA A 188 -3.10 4.21 10.49
C ALA A 188 -2.22 3.03 10.03
N ASN A 189 -1.62 2.30 10.99
CA ASN A 189 -0.86 1.08 10.71
C ASN A 189 -1.80 -0.09 10.39
N VAL A 190 -3.01 -0.05 10.95
CA VAL A 190 -4.05 -1.07 10.77
C VAL A 190 -5.36 -0.36 10.44
N ILE A 191 -6.01 -0.75 9.35
CA ILE A 191 -7.34 -0.25 8.97
C ILE A 191 -8.40 -1.35 9.05
N VAL A 192 -9.56 -1.00 9.58
CA VAL A 192 -10.75 -1.87 9.65
C VAL A 192 -11.83 -1.28 8.77
N THR A 193 -12.28 -2.03 7.76
CA THR A 193 -13.31 -1.56 6.81
C THR A 193 -14.46 -2.55 6.65
N ASP A 194 -15.49 -2.12 5.94
CA ASP A 194 -16.53 -3.01 5.40
C ASP A 194 -16.02 -3.70 4.10
N CYS A 195 -16.74 -4.72 3.62
CA CYS A 195 -16.27 -5.70 2.62
C CYS A 195 -16.29 -5.22 1.15
N TYR A 196 -15.48 -4.21 0.82
CA TYR A 196 -15.39 -3.59 -0.51
C TYR A 196 -14.10 -3.93 -1.31
N GLY A 197 -13.75 -5.22 -1.43
CA GLY A 197 -12.51 -5.64 -2.10
C GLY A 197 -12.53 -7.04 -2.74
N ALA A 198 -11.61 -7.28 -3.68
CA ALA A 198 -11.47 -8.55 -4.43
C ALA A 198 -11.15 -9.77 -3.54
N ARG A 199 -10.66 -9.52 -2.31
CA ARG A 199 -10.24 -10.52 -1.33
C ARG A 199 -11.32 -10.89 -0.31
N GLY A 200 -12.54 -10.33 -0.44
CA GLY A 200 -13.64 -10.59 0.48
C GLY A 200 -13.30 -10.24 1.93
N ASP A 201 -13.26 -11.26 2.79
CA ASP A 201 -12.94 -11.16 4.22
C ASP A 201 -11.52 -11.65 4.57
N ASP A 202 -10.65 -11.93 3.57
CA ASP A 202 -9.25 -12.29 3.81
C ASP A 202 -8.48 -11.09 4.43
N PRO A 203 -7.88 -11.22 5.63
CA PRO A 203 -6.92 -10.24 6.13
C PRO A 203 -5.67 -10.19 5.25
N TYR A 204 -5.13 -8.99 5.04
CA TYR A 204 -3.93 -8.81 4.21
C TYR A 204 -3.12 -7.56 4.58
N THR A 205 -1.88 -7.53 4.14
CA THR A 205 -0.97 -6.39 4.27
C THR A 205 -0.71 -5.76 2.91
N LEU A 206 -0.81 -4.44 2.81
CA LEU A 206 -0.40 -3.71 1.61
C LEU A 206 1.12 -3.53 1.58
N GLN A 207 1.84 -4.62 1.35
CA GLN A 207 3.28 -4.67 1.15
C GLN A 207 3.60 -4.41 -0.32
N TYR A 208 4.35 -3.36 -0.61
CA TYR A 208 4.64 -2.87 -1.98
C TYR A 208 6.14 -2.63 -2.22
N ARG A 209 6.98 -3.11 -1.29
CA ARG A 209 8.43 -2.95 -1.27
C ARG A 209 9.10 -4.32 -1.21
N GLY A 210 10.37 -4.38 -1.63
CA GLY A 210 11.18 -5.59 -1.59
C GLY A 210 11.49 -6.06 -0.16
N CYS A 211 12.17 -7.21 -0.06
CA CYS A 211 12.50 -7.86 1.21
C CYS A 211 13.16 -6.92 2.24
N GLY A 212 12.73 -7.01 3.51
CA GLY A 212 13.32 -6.21 4.60
C GLY A 212 12.89 -4.74 4.59
N LYS A 213 11.66 -4.44 4.12
CA LYS A 213 11.09 -3.08 4.04
C LYS A 213 9.65 -3.04 4.52
N GLU A 214 9.34 -2.05 5.37
CA GLU A 214 8.02 -1.86 5.96
C GLU A 214 6.93 -1.63 4.89
N GLY A 215 5.80 -2.32 5.05
CA GLY A 215 4.59 -2.19 4.22
C GLY A 215 3.79 -0.93 4.56
N LYS A 216 2.64 -0.72 3.89
CA LYS A 216 1.84 0.50 4.07
C LYS A 216 0.87 0.43 5.26
N TYR A 217 0.10 -0.65 5.33
CA TYR A 217 -0.86 -0.94 6.41
C TYR A 217 -1.26 -2.41 6.41
N ILE A 218 -1.80 -2.89 7.52
CA ILE A 218 -2.58 -4.12 7.64
C ILE A 218 -4.07 -3.79 7.44
N HIS A 219 -4.82 -4.65 6.76
CA HIS A 219 -6.26 -4.54 6.52
C HIS A 219 -7.02 -5.71 7.14
N PHE A 220 -8.16 -5.39 7.77
CA PHE A 220 -9.16 -6.36 8.25
C PHE A 220 -10.56 -5.91 7.84
N THR A 221 -11.48 -6.86 7.58
CA THR A 221 -12.91 -6.56 7.51
C THR A 221 -13.57 -6.56 8.91
N SER A 222 -14.66 -5.83 9.04
CA SER A 222 -15.58 -5.91 10.19
C SER A 222 -16.10 -7.35 10.40
N GLU A 223 -16.48 -8.04 9.33
CA GLU A 223 -16.95 -9.44 9.35
C GLU A 223 -15.86 -10.39 9.87
N PHE A 224 -14.57 -10.25 9.46
CA PHE A 224 -13.48 -11.05 10.03
C PHE A 224 -13.37 -10.89 11.56
N LEU A 225 -13.53 -9.66 12.05
CA LEU A 225 -13.44 -9.33 13.46
C LEU A 225 -14.68 -9.73 14.27
N LEU A 226 -15.85 -9.91 13.64
CA LEU A 226 -17.12 -10.21 14.29
C LEU A 226 -17.60 -11.67 14.12
N ASN A 227 -17.20 -12.36 13.04
CA ASN A 227 -17.67 -13.71 12.71
C ASN A 227 -16.67 -14.78 13.14
N ASP A 228 -16.95 -15.44 14.27
CA ASP A 228 -16.12 -16.51 14.82
C ASP A 228 -16.07 -17.78 13.95
N GLY A 229 -16.99 -17.95 13.00
CA GLY A 229 -16.95 -19.04 12.03
C GLY A 229 -15.71 -19.00 11.11
N LEU A 230 -15.06 -17.83 10.98
CA LEU A 230 -13.83 -17.66 10.21
C LEU A 230 -12.57 -18.13 10.97
N ILE A 231 -12.64 -18.26 12.31
CA ILE A 231 -11.51 -18.72 13.15
C ILE A 231 -11.09 -20.15 12.79
N ALA A 232 -12.04 -21.01 12.42
CA ALA A 232 -11.75 -22.39 12.01
C ALA A 232 -10.91 -22.47 10.72
N GLY A 233 -10.98 -21.45 9.86
CA GLY A 233 -10.26 -21.38 8.59
C GLY A 233 -8.93 -20.63 8.65
N TYR A 234 -8.86 -19.49 9.34
CA TYR A 234 -7.62 -18.68 9.42
C TYR A 234 -6.79 -18.92 10.69
N GLY A 235 -7.36 -19.55 11.72
CA GLY A 235 -6.83 -19.51 13.09
C GLY A 235 -7.41 -18.37 13.93
N SER A 236 -6.91 -18.23 15.15
CA SER A 236 -7.30 -17.14 16.05
C SER A 236 -6.79 -15.79 15.57
N ARG A 237 -7.55 -14.73 15.87
CA ARG A 237 -7.33 -13.39 15.29
C ARG A 237 -5.95 -12.83 15.63
N GLY A 238 -5.41 -13.08 16.83
CA GLY A 238 -4.07 -12.63 17.22
C GLY A 238 -2.93 -13.37 16.50
N ARG A 239 -3.13 -14.63 16.09
CA ARG A 239 -2.17 -15.37 15.26
C ARG A 239 -2.12 -14.79 13.84
N VAL A 240 -3.29 -14.52 13.26
CA VAL A 240 -3.42 -13.85 11.97
C VAL A 240 -2.83 -12.44 12.02
N PHE A 241 -3.05 -11.70 13.11
CA PHE A 241 -2.41 -10.39 13.29
C PHE A 241 -0.87 -10.48 13.28
N VAL A 242 -0.28 -11.52 13.85
CA VAL A 242 1.20 -11.71 13.84
C VAL A 242 1.74 -12.15 12.47
N HIS A 243 0.94 -12.84 11.65
CA HIS A 243 1.25 -13.10 10.24
C HIS A 243 1.36 -11.76 9.47
N GLU A 244 0.29 -10.96 9.51
CA GLU A 244 0.26 -9.66 8.85
C GLU A 244 1.25 -8.65 9.46
N TRP A 245 1.54 -8.73 10.76
CA TRP A 245 2.59 -7.94 11.39
C TRP A 245 3.97 -8.20 10.79
N ALA A 246 4.27 -9.45 10.41
CA ALA A 246 5.57 -9.79 9.84
C ALA A 246 5.74 -9.19 8.43
N HIS A 247 4.70 -9.31 7.58
CA HIS A 247 4.65 -8.60 6.29
C HIS A 247 4.76 -7.09 6.48
N PHE A 248 3.98 -6.53 7.40
CA PHE A 248 3.91 -5.09 7.63
C PHE A 248 5.25 -4.55 8.16
N ARG A 249 5.73 -5.03 9.31
CA ARG A 249 6.85 -4.41 10.02
C ARG A 249 8.22 -4.79 9.46
N TRP A 250 8.38 -6.01 8.94
CA TRP A 250 9.68 -6.55 8.54
C TRP A 250 9.81 -6.83 7.04
N GLY A 251 8.73 -6.73 6.26
CA GLY A 251 8.78 -6.91 4.81
C GLY A 251 9.24 -8.31 4.38
N VAL A 252 8.80 -9.33 5.12
CA VAL A 252 8.95 -10.74 4.72
C VAL A 252 7.77 -11.16 3.84
N PHE A 253 7.86 -12.29 3.17
CA PHE A 253 6.80 -12.80 2.29
C PHE A 253 6.31 -14.18 2.73
N ASP A 254 5.26 -14.68 2.07
CA ASP A 254 4.69 -16.00 2.35
C ASP A 254 5.73 -17.11 2.12
N GLU A 255 5.63 -18.16 2.94
CA GLU A 255 6.40 -19.39 2.80
C GLU A 255 5.60 -20.53 2.14
N TYR A 256 4.33 -20.28 1.79
CA TYR A 256 3.50 -21.07 0.88
C TYR A 256 3.43 -20.41 -0.51
N ASN A 257 2.77 -21.05 -1.48
CA ASN A 257 2.52 -20.46 -2.81
C ASN A 257 1.19 -21.00 -3.38
N ASN A 258 0.28 -20.12 -3.81
CA ASN A 258 -1.03 -20.53 -4.34
C ASN A 258 -0.97 -21.03 -5.80
N ASP A 259 -0.05 -20.52 -6.61
CA ASP A 259 0.13 -20.94 -8.01
C ASP A 259 1.02 -22.19 -8.13
N LYS A 260 1.94 -22.36 -7.18
CA LYS A 260 2.90 -23.48 -7.10
C LYS A 260 2.84 -24.14 -5.70
N PRO A 261 1.68 -24.68 -5.26
CA PRO A 261 1.51 -25.24 -3.91
C PRO A 261 2.28 -26.54 -3.67
N PHE A 262 2.78 -27.18 -4.73
CA PHE A 262 3.60 -28.39 -4.67
C PHE A 262 4.78 -28.28 -5.63
N TYR A 263 5.88 -28.96 -5.32
CA TYR A 263 7.09 -29.01 -6.14
C TYR A 263 7.80 -30.36 -6.01
N ILE A 264 8.85 -30.60 -6.81
CA ILE A 264 9.64 -31.84 -6.76
C ILE A 264 10.99 -31.60 -6.07
N ASN A 265 11.20 -32.28 -4.95
CA ASN A 265 12.40 -32.14 -4.10
C ASN A 265 13.65 -32.81 -4.71
N GLY A 266 14.80 -32.68 -4.05
CA GLY A 266 16.08 -33.29 -4.44
C GLY A 266 16.03 -34.82 -4.65
N GLN A 267 15.12 -35.51 -3.96
CA GLN A 267 14.90 -36.96 -4.01
C GLN A 267 13.87 -37.39 -5.07
N SER A 268 13.41 -36.48 -5.94
CA SER A 268 12.32 -36.71 -6.90
C SER A 268 10.94 -37.05 -6.27
N GLN A 269 10.70 -36.62 -5.03
CA GLN A 269 9.42 -36.75 -4.34
C GLN A 269 8.62 -35.44 -4.43
N ILE A 270 7.30 -35.51 -4.38
CA ILE A 270 6.41 -34.33 -4.47
C ILE A 270 6.25 -33.72 -3.07
N GLU A 271 6.90 -32.60 -2.79
CA GLU A 271 6.74 -31.87 -1.54
C GLU A 271 5.71 -30.75 -1.64
N VAL A 272 5.14 -30.38 -0.50
CA VAL A 272 4.33 -29.17 -0.36
C VAL A 272 5.27 -27.97 -0.38
N THR A 273 4.91 -26.87 -1.05
CA THR A 273 5.66 -25.62 -1.00
C THR A 273 5.50 -25.00 0.38
N ARG A 274 6.50 -25.20 1.24
CA ARG A 274 6.51 -24.83 2.67
C ARG A 274 7.94 -24.66 3.17
N CYS A 275 8.10 -23.94 4.29
CA CYS A 275 9.40 -23.81 4.94
C CYS A 275 9.77 -25.08 5.74
N SER A 276 9.10 -25.36 6.86
CA SER A 276 9.36 -26.58 7.65
C SER A 276 8.75 -27.83 7.00
N SER A 277 9.58 -28.86 6.85
CA SER A 277 9.17 -30.23 6.47
C SER A 277 8.39 -30.97 7.57
N ASP A 278 8.38 -30.45 8.80
CA ASP A 278 7.92 -31.17 10.00
C ASP A 278 6.39 -31.17 10.14
N ILE A 279 5.70 -30.25 9.45
CA ILE A 279 4.23 -30.16 9.46
C ILE A 279 3.63 -31.38 8.77
N ALA A 280 3.04 -32.29 9.53
CA ALA A 280 2.40 -33.49 9.04
C ALA A 280 0.99 -33.22 8.47
N GLY A 281 0.64 -33.93 7.39
CA GLY A 281 -0.66 -33.84 6.72
C GLY A 281 -0.81 -34.91 5.63
N ILE A 282 -1.93 -34.87 4.89
CA ILE A 282 -2.23 -35.78 3.78
C ILE A 282 -2.68 -35.02 2.53
N PHE A 283 -2.58 -35.69 1.39
CA PHE A 283 -3.14 -35.23 0.12
C PHE A 283 -4.60 -35.69 -0.02
N VAL A 284 -5.47 -34.78 -0.45
CA VAL A 284 -6.89 -35.03 -0.69
C VAL A 284 -7.24 -34.60 -2.10
N CYS A 285 -7.94 -35.48 -2.82
CA CYS A 285 -8.44 -35.31 -4.17
C CYS A 285 -9.97 -35.14 -4.15
N GLU A 286 -10.60 -34.85 -5.29
CA GLU A 286 -12.07 -34.78 -5.45
C GLU A 286 -12.85 -35.99 -4.90
N LYS A 287 -12.20 -37.16 -4.79
CA LYS A 287 -12.79 -38.43 -4.35
C LYS A 287 -12.35 -38.86 -2.94
N GLY A 288 -11.78 -37.93 -2.15
CA GLY A 288 -11.30 -38.16 -0.79
C GLY A 288 -9.77 -38.32 -0.70
N PRO A 289 -9.25 -38.95 0.38
CA PRO A 289 -7.82 -39.18 0.56
C PRO A 289 -7.22 -39.93 -0.63
N CYS A 290 -6.07 -39.49 -1.12
CA CYS A 290 -5.43 -40.10 -2.28
C CYS A 290 -3.90 -40.21 -2.12
N PRO A 291 -3.27 -41.19 -2.80
CA PRO A 291 -1.82 -41.20 -2.95
C PRO A 291 -1.32 -39.91 -3.57
N GLN A 292 -0.18 -39.42 -3.08
CA GLN A 292 0.58 -38.28 -3.57
C GLN A 292 0.77 -38.27 -5.10
N GLU A 293 0.94 -39.45 -5.70
CA GLU A 293 1.08 -39.69 -7.14
C GLU A 293 -0.19 -39.30 -7.94
N ASN A 294 -1.38 -39.39 -7.35
CA ASN A 294 -2.64 -39.08 -8.04
C ASN A 294 -2.90 -37.57 -8.20
N CYS A 295 -2.16 -36.69 -7.52
CA CYS A 295 -2.32 -35.24 -7.65
C CYS A 295 -1.55 -34.63 -8.83
N ILE A 296 -0.69 -35.40 -9.52
CA ILE A 296 0.07 -34.89 -10.68
C ILE A 296 0.00 -35.90 -11.83
N ILE A 297 -0.66 -35.51 -12.92
CA ILE A 297 -0.68 -36.27 -14.17
C ILE A 297 0.25 -35.57 -15.17
N SER A 298 1.28 -36.28 -15.65
CA SER A 298 2.18 -35.79 -16.70
C SER A 298 2.84 -34.42 -16.41
N LYS A 299 3.25 -34.18 -15.15
CA LYS A 299 3.78 -32.90 -14.61
C LYS A 299 2.77 -31.74 -14.51
N ILE A 300 1.50 -31.97 -14.79
CA ILE A 300 0.41 -31.01 -14.58
C ILE A 300 -0.35 -31.41 -13.32
N PHE A 301 -0.65 -30.43 -12.47
CA PHE A 301 -1.43 -30.62 -11.25
C PHE A 301 -2.89 -30.93 -11.58
N GLN A 302 -3.50 -31.91 -10.90
CA GLN A 302 -4.92 -32.16 -11.05
C GLN A 302 -5.74 -31.16 -10.22
N GLU A 303 -6.64 -30.44 -10.89
CA GLU A 303 -7.58 -29.51 -10.26
C GLU A 303 -8.41 -30.22 -9.17
N GLY A 304 -8.58 -29.56 -8.02
CA GLY A 304 -9.26 -30.15 -6.85
C GLY A 304 -8.37 -30.95 -5.88
N CYS A 305 -7.06 -31.07 -6.10
CA CYS A 305 -6.14 -31.56 -5.07
C CYS A 305 -5.82 -30.50 -3.99
N MET A 306 -5.57 -30.95 -2.75
CA MET A 306 -5.12 -30.08 -1.65
C MET A 306 -4.32 -30.84 -0.58
N PHE A 307 -3.53 -30.10 0.21
CA PHE A 307 -2.87 -30.58 1.42
C PHE A 307 -3.71 -30.24 2.65
N ILE A 308 -3.95 -31.23 3.52
CA ILE A 308 -4.70 -31.07 4.77
C ILE A 308 -3.81 -31.50 5.93
N TYR A 309 -3.48 -30.58 6.84
CA TYR A 309 -2.61 -30.86 7.99
C TYR A 309 -3.33 -31.63 9.10
N ASN A 310 -2.56 -32.37 9.91
CA ASN A 310 -3.03 -32.95 11.17
C ASN A 310 -3.13 -31.86 12.25
N SER A 311 -4.30 -31.65 12.87
CA SER A 311 -4.48 -30.61 13.90
C SER A 311 -3.64 -30.84 15.16
N THR A 312 -3.24 -32.09 15.41
CA THR A 312 -2.57 -32.53 16.63
C THR A 312 -1.18 -33.05 16.30
N GLN A 313 -0.18 -32.16 16.37
CA GLN A 313 1.22 -32.44 16.04
C GLN A 313 2.17 -31.51 16.81
N ASN A 314 3.49 -31.77 16.68
CA ASN A 314 4.53 -31.08 17.46
C ASN A 314 5.35 -30.06 16.64
N ALA A 315 5.01 -29.83 15.37
CA ALA A 315 5.73 -28.88 14.51
C ALA A 315 5.54 -27.43 14.99
N THR A 316 6.62 -26.75 15.38
CA THR A 316 6.59 -25.38 15.92
C THR A 316 6.72 -24.29 14.86
N SER A 317 7.14 -24.65 13.65
CA SER A 317 7.46 -23.73 12.56
C SER A 317 6.68 -24.13 11.29
N SER A 318 6.20 -23.22 10.43
CA SER A 318 6.41 -21.77 10.43
C SER A 318 5.10 -20.99 10.41
N ILE A 319 5.11 -19.83 11.10
CA ILE A 319 4.01 -18.86 11.11
C ILE A 319 3.63 -18.44 9.68
N MET A 320 4.61 -18.15 8.81
CA MET A 320 4.37 -17.67 7.43
C MET A 320 3.98 -18.78 6.44
N PHE A 321 3.67 -19.98 6.95
CA PHE A 321 3.16 -21.11 6.17
C PHE A 321 1.81 -21.62 6.71
N MET A 322 1.61 -21.69 8.03
CA MET A 322 0.40 -22.27 8.61
C MET A 322 0.03 -21.62 9.95
N GLN A 323 -0.31 -20.33 9.93
CA GLN A 323 -0.62 -19.53 11.12
C GLN A 323 -1.80 -20.08 11.95
N SER A 324 -2.70 -20.85 11.33
CA SER A 324 -3.86 -21.48 11.97
C SER A 324 -3.54 -22.68 12.87
N LEU A 325 -2.39 -23.34 12.65
CA LEU A 325 -2.04 -24.59 13.35
C LEU A 325 -1.53 -24.26 14.76
N SER A 326 -2.25 -24.75 15.79
CA SER A 326 -2.00 -24.40 17.19
C SER A 326 -0.58 -24.73 17.70
N SER A 327 0.08 -25.76 17.16
CA SER A 327 1.46 -26.11 17.50
C SER A 327 2.49 -25.12 16.95
N VAL A 328 2.18 -24.42 15.86
CA VAL A 328 3.05 -23.40 15.27
C VAL A 328 3.12 -22.21 16.21
N VAL A 329 4.34 -21.83 16.59
CA VAL A 329 4.66 -20.74 17.52
C VAL A 329 5.97 -20.02 17.16
N GLU A 330 6.67 -20.43 16.11
CA GLU A 330 7.96 -19.89 15.66
C GLU A 330 7.96 -19.51 14.17
N PHE A 331 8.66 -18.43 13.82
CA PHE A 331 9.04 -18.15 12.44
C PHE A 331 10.09 -19.16 11.94
N CYS A 332 10.09 -19.44 10.63
CA CYS A 332 11.11 -20.31 10.03
C CYS A 332 12.51 -19.73 10.19
N ASN A 333 13.46 -20.60 10.53
CA ASN A 333 14.83 -20.22 10.84
C ASN A 333 15.81 -21.17 10.14
N ALA A 334 17.11 -20.84 10.12
CA ALA A 334 18.13 -21.59 9.39
C ALA A 334 18.18 -23.13 9.60
N SER A 335 17.63 -23.69 10.69
CA SER A 335 17.53 -25.15 10.87
C SER A 335 16.20 -25.77 10.40
N THR A 336 15.13 -24.98 10.24
CA THR A 336 13.84 -25.41 9.67
C THR A 336 13.64 -24.93 8.23
N HIS A 337 14.59 -24.19 7.66
CA HIS A 337 14.45 -23.49 6.39
C HIS A 337 14.70 -24.35 5.14
N ASN A 338 13.70 -24.46 4.29
CA ASN A 338 13.75 -25.18 3.02
C ASN A 338 14.00 -24.22 1.86
N GLN A 339 15.26 -24.14 1.41
CA GLN A 339 15.67 -23.31 0.27
C GLN A 339 15.23 -23.87 -1.10
N GLU A 340 14.75 -25.12 -1.20
CA GLU A 340 14.23 -25.67 -2.47
C GLU A 340 12.76 -25.30 -2.73
N ALA A 341 12.01 -24.84 -1.72
CA ALA A 341 10.59 -24.52 -1.85
C ALA A 341 10.37 -23.26 -2.72
N PRO A 342 9.53 -23.31 -3.78
CA PRO A 342 9.28 -22.17 -4.67
C PRO A 342 8.26 -21.18 -4.07
N ASN A 343 8.53 -20.69 -2.86
CA ASN A 343 7.70 -19.69 -2.18
C ASN A 343 8.19 -18.23 -2.42
N PRO A 344 7.31 -17.23 -2.28
CA PRO A 344 7.66 -15.82 -2.41
C PRO A 344 8.82 -15.37 -1.51
N GLN A 345 8.91 -15.89 -0.27
CA GLN A 345 10.02 -15.61 0.64
C GLN A 345 11.39 -15.98 0.03
N ASN A 346 11.55 -17.21 -0.48
CA ASN A 346 12.79 -17.65 -1.11
C ASN A 346 13.12 -16.82 -2.35
N GLN A 347 12.12 -16.51 -3.19
CA GLN A 347 12.29 -15.71 -4.41
C GLN A 347 12.75 -14.27 -4.11
N MET A 348 12.05 -13.56 -3.22
CA MET A 348 12.28 -12.15 -2.95
C MET A 348 13.44 -11.91 -1.97
N CYS A 349 13.51 -12.68 -0.88
CA CYS A 349 14.55 -12.56 0.14
C CYS A 349 15.84 -13.33 -0.17
N SER A 350 16.02 -13.81 -1.40
CA SER A 350 17.25 -14.45 -1.88
C SER A 350 17.65 -15.69 -1.06
N LEU A 351 16.68 -16.59 -0.88
CA LEU A 351 16.79 -17.86 -0.14
C LEU A 351 17.09 -17.75 1.38
N ARG A 352 16.83 -16.59 1.99
CA ARG A 352 16.90 -16.38 3.45
C ARG A 352 15.61 -16.82 4.16
N SER A 353 15.74 -17.38 5.37
CA SER A 353 14.56 -17.68 6.20
C SER A 353 13.91 -16.40 6.73
N VAL A 354 12.63 -16.48 7.08
CA VAL A 354 11.89 -15.34 7.68
C VAL A 354 12.60 -14.83 8.94
N TRP A 355 13.07 -15.73 9.82
CA TRP A 355 13.77 -15.34 11.04
C TRP A 355 15.06 -14.56 10.76
N ASP A 356 15.83 -14.94 9.73
CA ASP A 356 17.07 -14.22 9.40
C ASP A 356 16.77 -12.77 8.98
N VAL A 357 15.69 -12.55 8.22
CA VAL A 357 15.27 -11.20 7.78
C VAL A 357 14.76 -10.36 8.96
N ILE A 358 14.04 -11.00 9.90
CA ILE A 358 13.60 -10.36 11.15
C ILE A 358 14.81 -9.93 12.00
N THR A 359 15.83 -10.78 12.16
CA THR A 359 17.01 -10.45 12.97
C THR A 359 17.90 -9.36 12.40
N ASP A 360 17.92 -9.17 11.08
CA ASP A 360 18.65 -8.07 10.43
C ASP A 360 17.92 -6.71 10.54
N SER A 361 16.65 -6.69 10.94
CA SER A 361 15.86 -5.46 11.00
C SER A 361 16.28 -4.54 12.17
N ASP A 362 16.03 -3.24 12.03
CA ASP A 362 16.36 -2.23 13.05
C ASP A 362 15.79 -2.57 14.43
N ASP A 363 14.60 -3.19 14.49
CA ASP A 363 13.94 -3.66 15.71
C ASP A 363 14.76 -4.73 16.47
N PHE A 364 15.63 -5.49 15.80
CA PHE A 364 16.43 -6.58 16.36
C PHE A 364 17.92 -6.27 16.47
N SER A 365 18.39 -5.21 15.81
CA SER A 365 19.75 -4.67 15.93
C SER A 365 20.18 -4.40 17.38
N ASN A 366 19.24 -4.01 18.25
CA ASN A 366 19.50 -3.59 19.63
C ASN A 366 18.56 -4.24 20.67
N SER A 367 17.57 -5.06 20.29
CA SER A 367 16.65 -5.69 21.27
C SER A 367 17.22 -6.99 21.83
N LEU A 368 17.39 -7.04 23.16
CA LEU A 368 17.80 -8.24 23.89
C LEU A 368 16.57 -9.06 24.34
N PRO A 369 16.68 -10.39 24.49
CA PRO A 369 15.63 -11.19 25.12
C PRO A 369 15.34 -10.73 26.55
N MET A 370 14.07 -10.60 26.91
CA MET A 370 13.64 -10.18 28.24
C MET A 370 13.90 -11.27 29.28
N SER A 371 14.91 -11.02 30.12
CA SER A 371 15.37 -11.85 31.22
C SER A 371 14.26 -12.28 32.18
N GLY A 372 14.40 -13.46 32.77
CA GLY A 372 13.43 -14.05 33.70
C GLY A 372 12.37 -14.91 33.01
N ILE A 373 11.35 -15.29 33.77
CA ILE A 373 10.24 -16.15 33.31
C ILE A 373 8.98 -15.31 33.02
N GLU A 374 8.89 -14.11 33.62
CA GLU A 374 7.73 -13.20 33.57
C GLU A 374 7.22 -12.94 32.14
N LEU A 375 5.90 -12.79 32.01
CA LEU A 375 5.23 -12.46 30.76
C LEU A 375 5.16 -10.93 30.58
N PRO A 376 5.12 -10.42 29.33
CA PRO A 376 4.94 -9.00 29.09
C PRO A 376 3.60 -8.51 29.68
N PRO A 377 3.52 -7.24 30.12
CA PRO A 377 2.24 -6.67 30.51
C PRO A 377 1.28 -6.61 29.31
N PRO A 378 -0.03 -6.79 29.53
CA PRO A 378 -1.01 -6.67 28.45
C PRO A 378 -1.01 -5.25 27.86
N PRO A 379 -1.29 -5.08 26.55
CA PRO A 379 -1.29 -3.78 25.90
C PRO A 379 -2.30 -2.82 26.54
N THR A 380 -1.90 -1.56 26.71
CA THR A 380 -2.82 -0.48 27.09
C THR A 380 -3.52 0.06 25.85
N PHE A 381 -4.81 0.36 25.98
CA PHE A 381 -5.65 0.83 24.88
C PHE A 381 -6.22 2.21 25.17
N SER A 382 -5.92 3.17 24.30
CA SER A 382 -6.57 4.48 24.28
C SER A 382 -7.56 4.57 23.12
N LEU A 383 -8.78 5.05 23.41
CA LEU A 383 -9.80 5.30 22.40
C LEU A 383 -9.79 6.79 22.08
N VAL A 384 -9.52 7.13 20.82
CA VAL A 384 -9.54 8.51 20.31
C VAL A 384 -10.67 8.67 19.29
N GLN A 385 -11.36 9.80 19.32
CA GLN A 385 -12.33 10.17 18.28
C GLN A 385 -11.97 11.56 17.73
N ALA A 386 -12.16 11.75 16.43
CA ALA A 386 -12.06 13.07 15.82
C ALA A 386 -13.18 13.98 16.34
N GLY A 387 -12.83 15.20 16.75
CA GLY A 387 -13.79 16.26 17.02
C GLY A 387 -14.04 17.11 15.77
N ASP A 388 -14.61 18.29 15.94
CA ASP A 388 -14.78 19.28 14.86
C ASP A 388 -13.44 19.56 14.17
N ARG A 389 -13.40 19.54 12.82
CA ARG A 389 -12.19 19.84 12.05
C ARG A 389 -11.82 21.31 12.27
N VAL A 390 -10.58 21.58 12.70
CA VAL A 390 -10.03 22.93 12.85
C VAL A 390 -8.83 23.07 11.91
N VAL A 391 -8.88 24.04 11.00
CA VAL A 391 -7.80 24.38 10.07
C VAL A 391 -7.36 25.83 10.31
N CYS A 392 -6.07 26.11 10.20
CA CYS A 392 -5.56 27.48 10.15
C CYS A 392 -4.57 27.65 8.99
N LEU A 393 -4.83 28.63 8.13
CA LEU A 393 -3.89 29.05 7.09
C LEU A 393 -2.85 29.97 7.72
N VAL A 394 -1.56 29.69 7.52
CA VAL A 394 -0.43 30.48 8.02
C VAL A 394 0.38 30.95 6.82
N LEU A 395 0.13 32.19 6.40
CA LEU A 395 0.47 32.69 5.07
C LEU A 395 1.60 33.71 5.12
N ASP A 396 2.71 33.41 4.46
CA ASP A 396 3.81 34.36 4.25
C ASP A 396 3.33 35.55 3.40
N VAL A 397 3.69 36.76 3.83
CA VAL A 397 3.43 38.04 3.15
C VAL A 397 4.67 38.93 3.14
N SER A 398 5.87 38.35 3.26
CA SER A 398 7.15 39.06 3.10
C SER A 398 7.33 39.62 1.68
N SER A 399 8.31 40.49 1.49
CA SER A 399 8.64 41.04 0.15
C SER A 399 9.01 39.96 -0.87
N LYS A 400 9.51 38.81 -0.42
CA LYS A 400 9.81 37.62 -1.23
C LYS A 400 8.59 37.00 -1.90
N MET A 401 7.39 37.26 -1.39
CA MET A 401 6.13 36.85 -2.01
C MET A 401 5.76 37.71 -3.23
N GLY A 402 6.43 38.85 -3.45
CA GLY A 402 6.31 39.66 -4.66
C GLY A 402 7.15 39.15 -5.85
N GLU A 403 8.08 38.22 -5.63
CA GLU A 403 8.84 37.56 -6.70
C GLU A 403 7.96 36.51 -7.43
N ALA A 404 8.18 36.29 -8.72
CA ALA A 404 7.62 35.19 -9.53
C ALA A 404 6.09 34.91 -9.40
N ASP A 405 5.28 35.96 -9.21
CA ASP A 405 3.84 35.87 -8.92
C ASP A 405 3.49 34.99 -7.68
N ARG A 406 4.44 34.71 -6.76
CA ARG A 406 4.23 33.78 -5.62
C ARG A 406 3.00 34.12 -4.77
N LEU A 407 2.77 35.41 -4.46
CA LEU A 407 1.57 35.84 -3.73
C LEU A 407 0.28 35.63 -4.53
N LEU A 408 0.29 35.84 -5.85
CA LEU A 408 -0.87 35.57 -6.71
C LEU A 408 -1.19 34.06 -6.72
N GLN A 409 -0.17 33.22 -6.84
CA GLN A 409 -0.35 31.77 -6.75
C GLN A 409 -0.93 31.37 -5.38
N LEU A 410 -0.45 31.97 -4.29
CA LEU A 410 -0.98 31.77 -2.94
C LEU A 410 -2.45 32.19 -2.82
N GLN A 411 -2.81 33.36 -3.35
CA GLN A 411 -4.19 33.85 -3.41
C GLN A 411 -5.10 32.88 -4.19
N GLN A 412 -4.67 32.44 -5.37
CA GLN A 412 -5.42 31.49 -6.21
C GLN A 412 -5.64 30.15 -5.53
N ALA A 413 -4.59 29.56 -4.94
CA ALA A 413 -4.66 28.26 -4.29
C ALA A 413 -5.41 28.32 -2.95
N ALA A 414 -5.28 29.41 -2.17
CA ALA A 414 -6.02 29.61 -0.94
C ALA A 414 -7.51 29.90 -1.18
N GLU A 415 -7.87 30.68 -2.21
CA GLU A 415 -9.27 30.85 -2.64
C GLU A 415 -9.86 29.50 -3.05
N PHE A 416 -9.15 28.72 -3.88
CA PHE A 416 -9.59 27.39 -4.28
C PHE A 416 -9.78 26.45 -3.09
N TYR A 417 -8.85 26.45 -2.13
CA TYR A 417 -8.94 25.64 -0.92
C TYR A 417 -10.18 26.01 -0.07
N LEU A 418 -10.39 27.30 0.19
CA LEU A 418 -11.52 27.82 0.97
C LEU A 418 -12.86 27.64 0.26
N MET A 419 -12.91 27.79 -1.06
CA MET A 419 -14.16 27.66 -1.83
C MET A 419 -14.54 26.20 -2.14
N GLN A 420 -13.57 25.32 -2.42
CA GLN A 420 -13.83 23.98 -2.98
C GLN A 420 -13.32 22.81 -2.12
N ILE A 421 -12.14 22.91 -1.51
CA ILE A 421 -11.50 21.74 -0.88
C ILE A 421 -12.04 21.50 0.53
N VAL A 422 -12.10 22.54 1.37
CA VAL A 422 -12.51 22.42 2.78
C VAL A 422 -13.98 21.97 2.88
N GLU A 423 -14.23 20.91 3.66
CA GLU A 423 -15.58 20.39 3.92
C GLU A 423 -16.39 21.31 4.84
N ILE A 424 -17.72 21.25 4.70
CA ILE A 424 -18.64 21.97 5.59
C ILE A 424 -18.49 21.54 7.06
N HIS A 425 -18.91 22.41 7.96
CA HIS A 425 -18.74 22.35 9.42
C HIS A 425 -17.30 22.43 9.93
N THR A 426 -16.29 22.52 9.04
CA THR A 426 -14.91 22.86 9.41
C THR A 426 -14.81 24.28 9.94
N PHE A 427 -14.10 24.46 11.05
CA PHE A 427 -13.66 25.77 11.56
C PHE A 427 -12.35 26.19 10.88
N VAL A 428 -12.32 27.37 10.27
CA VAL A 428 -11.13 27.90 9.59
C VAL A 428 -10.70 29.23 10.21
N GLY A 429 -9.41 29.33 10.52
CA GLY A 429 -8.73 30.58 10.87
C GLY A 429 -7.69 30.98 9.81
N ILE A 430 -7.31 32.26 9.81
CA ILE A 430 -6.27 32.77 8.88
C ILE A 430 -5.31 33.68 9.66
N ALA A 431 -4.03 33.34 9.60
CA ALA A 431 -2.91 34.15 10.07
C ALA A 431 -1.97 34.48 8.91
N SER A 432 -1.29 35.62 8.98
CA SER A 432 -0.28 36.02 8.01
C SER A 432 0.99 36.53 8.70
N PHE A 433 2.15 36.40 8.07
CA PHE A 433 3.42 36.80 8.70
C PHE A 433 4.47 37.39 7.75
N HIS A 434 5.31 38.23 8.33
CA HIS A 434 6.56 38.78 7.80
C HIS A 434 7.55 38.74 8.98
N SER A 435 8.22 39.85 9.35
CA SER A 435 8.95 39.97 10.62
C SER A 435 8.07 39.68 11.85
N LYS A 436 6.75 39.89 11.73
CA LYS A 436 5.74 39.67 12.78
C LYS A 436 4.56 38.87 12.25
N GLY A 437 3.90 38.11 13.15
CA GLY A 437 2.66 37.39 12.87
C GLY A 437 1.42 38.20 13.22
N GLU A 438 0.41 38.15 12.36
CA GLU A 438 -0.88 38.84 12.45
C GLU A 438 -2.03 37.82 12.30
N ILE A 439 -3.16 38.04 12.98
CA ILE A 439 -4.38 37.25 12.79
C ILE A 439 -5.30 38.02 11.86
N ARG A 440 -5.57 37.47 10.66
CA ARG A 440 -6.49 38.05 9.67
C ARG A 440 -7.92 37.59 9.88
N ALA A 441 -8.14 36.32 10.21
CA ALA A 441 -9.45 35.79 10.59
C ALA A 441 -9.35 34.94 11.87
N GLN A 442 -10.28 35.15 12.80
CA GLN A 442 -10.54 34.20 13.88
C GLN A 442 -11.21 32.93 13.31
N LEU A 443 -11.37 31.89 14.13
CA LEU A 443 -12.08 30.68 13.72
C LEU A 443 -13.53 30.99 13.31
N HIS A 444 -13.83 30.83 12.02
CA HIS A 444 -15.18 30.89 11.46
C HIS A 444 -15.58 29.51 10.94
N GLN A 445 -16.82 29.08 11.17
CA GLN A 445 -17.28 27.76 10.71
C GLN A 445 -17.93 27.87 9.33
N ILE A 446 -17.45 27.07 8.37
CA ILE A 446 -18.02 27.03 7.02
C ILE A 446 -19.31 26.20 7.04
N ASN A 447 -20.47 26.85 6.93
CA ASN A 447 -21.77 26.21 6.83
C ASN A 447 -22.45 26.47 5.46
N ASN A 448 -22.10 27.56 4.79
CA ASN A 448 -22.64 27.96 3.49
C ASN A 448 -21.58 28.67 2.61
N ASP A 449 -21.95 29.07 1.40
CA ASP A 449 -21.05 29.67 0.42
C ASP A 449 -20.64 31.12 0.76
N ASP A 450 -21.43 31.83 1.57
CA ASP A 450 -21.11 33.20 2.03
C ASP A 450 -20.10 33.17 3.19
N ASP A 451 -20.10 32.12 4.04
CA ASP A 451 -19.01 31.86 4.99
C ASP A 451 -17.66 31.68 4.28
N ARG A 452 -17.66 30.99 3.14
CA ARG A 452 -16.47 30.79 2.31
C ARG A 452 -16.00 32.11 1.71
N LYS A 453 -16.90 32.91 1.12
CA LYS A 453 -16.59 34.26 0.60
C LYS A 453 -16.06 35.19 1.69
N LEU A 454 -16.61 35.13 2.90
CA LEU A 454 -16.13 35.89 4.05
C LEU A 454 -14.69 35.52 4.39
N LEU A 455 -14.35 34.24 4.48
CA LEU A 455 -12.97 33.79 4.69
C LEU A 455 -12.02 34.22 3.55
N VAL A 456 -12.45 34.09 2.30
CA VAL A 456 -11.70 34.55 1.11
C VAL A 456 -11.42 36.05 1.18
N SER A 457 -12.34 36.87 1.69
CA SER A 457 -12.13 38.33 1.84
C SER A 457 -11.09 38.73 2.90
N HIS A 458 -10.64 37.79 3.74
CA HIS A 458 -9.56 38.00 4.71
C HIS A 458 -8.17 37.55 4.20
N LEU A 459 -8.07 37.03 2.97
CA LEU A 459 -6.79 36.64 2.36
C LEU A 459 -5.88 37.87 2.12
N PRO A 460 -4.54 37.71 2.19
CA PRO A 460 -3.62 38.83 2.02
C PRO A 460 -3.58 39.34 0.58
N VAL A 461 -3.95 40.60 0.37
CA VAL A 461 -4.03 41.24 -0.97
C VAL A 461 -2.65 41.70 -1.50
N THR A 462 -1.74 42.12 -0.60
CA THR A 462 -0.44 42.71 -0.95
C THR A 462 0.69 42.11 -0.10
N ALA A 463 1.88 41.99 -0.71
CA ALA A 463 3.12 41.69 0.02
C ALA A 463 3.58 42.92 0.84
N SER A 464 4.33 42.66 1.91
CA SER A 464 5.01 43.67 2.70
C SER A 464 6.26 44.19 1.97
N ALA A 465 6.69 45.41 2.31
CA ALA A 465 8.00 45.92 1.93
C ALA A 465 9.13 45.37 2.82
N GLU A 466 8.81 44.74 3.96
CA GLU A 466 9.79 44.12 4.85
C GLU A 466 10.30 42.77 4.28
N ALA A 467 11.62 42.58 4.31
CA ALA A 467 12.30 41.38 3.81
C ALA A 467 12.58 40.32 4.90
N GLU A 468 12.54 40.70 6.18
CA GLU A 468 12.69 39.76 7.30
C GLU A 468 11.43 38.88 7.41
N THR A 469 11.60 37.57 7.58
CA THR A 469 10.51 36.60 7.72
C THR A 469 10.64 35.84 9.04
N SER A 470 9.51 35.56 9.70
CA SER A 470 9.47 34.83 10.97
C SER A 470 8.31 33.82 10.97
N VAL A 471 8.60 32.63 10.44
CA VAL A 471 7.70 31.47 10.41
C VAL A 471 7.20 31.14 11.81
N CYS A 472 8.09 31.17 12.81
CA CYS A 472 7.71 30.95 14.20
C CYS A 472 6.72 31.99 14.75
N SER A 473 6.78 33.25 14.28
CA SER A 473 5.80 34.28 14.65
C SER A 473 4.44 34.03 13.97
N GLY A 474 4.44 33.55 12.72
CA GLY A 474 3.24 33.09 12.02
C GLY A 474 2.58 31.91 12.71
N LEU A 475 3.34 30.83 12.97
CA LEU A 475 2.85 29.63 13.66
C LEU A 475 2.31 29.96 15.06
N LYS A 476 2.98 30.83 15.82
CA LYS A 476 2.50 31.31 17.13
C LYS A 476 1.12 31.96 17.04
N LYS A 477 0.85 32.74 15.99
CA LYS A 477 -0.49 33.29 15.73
C LYS A 477 -1.49 32.26 15.23
N GLY A 478 -1.04 31.25 14.46
CA GLY A 478 -1.85 30.07 14.14
C GLY A 478 -2.35 29.36 15.40
N PHE A 479 -1.46 29.05 16.33
CA PHE A 479 -1.80 28.44 17.63
C PHE A 479 -2.77 29.32 18.43
N GLU A 480 -2.49 30.63 18.56
CA GLU A 480 -3.39 31.60 19.23
C GLU A 480 -4.81 31.65 18.64
N VAL A 481 -5.00 31.31 17.36
CA VAL A 481 -6.32 31.20 16.73
C VAL A 481 -6.99 29.87 17.06
N VAL A 482 -6.34 28.73 16.83
CA VAL A 482 -6.95 27.40 17.01
C VAL A 482 -7.25 27.07 18.49
N GLU A 483 -6.43 27.58 19.41
CA GLU A 483 -6.60 27.34 20.85
C GLU A 483 -7.88 27.98 21.41
N LYS A 484 -8.47 28.98 20.73
CA LYS A 484 -9.68 29.67 21.22
C LYS A 484 -10.93 28.78 21.27
N LEU A 485 -10.99 27.69 20.50
CA LEU A 485 -12.14 26.78 20.50
C LEU A 485 -12.13 25.78 21.67
N ASN A 486 -10.94 25.30 22.05
CA ASN A 486 -10.78 24.14 22.96
C ASN A 486 -9.74 24.33 24.07
N GLY A 487 -9.10 25.51 24.17
CA GLY A 487 -7.99 25.79 25.08
C GLY A 487 -6.68 25.06 24.74
N LYS A 488 -6.62 24.30 23.63
CA LYS A 488 -5.48 23.54 23.12
C LYS A 488 -5.58 23.37 21.61
N ALA A 489 -4.44 23.23 20.93
CA ALA A 489 -4.33 23.03 19.49
C ALA A 489 -4.40 21.55 19.02
N PHE A 490 -4.74 20.61 19.92
CA PHE A 490 -4.84 19.18 19.63
C PHE A 490 -5.84 18.91 18.49
N GLY A 491 -5.42 18.15 17.47
CA GLY A 491 -6.27 17.80 16.33
C GLY A 491 -6.40 18.89 15.26
N SER A 492 -5.80 20.07 15.47
CA SER A 492 -5.83 21.15 14.47
C SER A 492 -4.80 20.94 13.36
N VAL A 493 -5.11 21.49 12.19
CA VAL A 493 -4.30 21.40 10.96
C VAL A 493 -3.80 22.78 10.58
N MET A 494 -2.49 22.98 10.60
CA MET A 494 -1.84 24.18 10.09
C MET A 494 -1.42 23.95 8.63
N ILE A 495 -1.67 24.93 7.76
CA ILE A 495 -1.11 24.97 6.41
C ILE A 495 -0.17 26.17 6.35
N LEU A 496 1.13 25.90 6.42
CA LEU A 496 2.20 26.89 6.36
C LEU A 496 2.68 27.03 4.91
N VAL A 497 2.48 28.20 4.33
CA VAL A 497 2.99 28.56 2.99
C VAL A 497 4.05 29.64 3.15
N THR A 498 5.26 29.42 2.62
CA THR A 498 6.37 30.38 2.79
C THR A 498 7.40 30.31 1.67
N SER A 499 8.01 31.45 1.34
CA SER A 499 9.23 31.46 0.53
C SER A 499 10.42 30.88 1.28
N GLY A 500 10.38 30.82 2.61
CA GLY A 500 11.41 30.13 3.41
C GLY A 500 12.75 30.86 3.43
N ASP A 501 12.75 32.12 3.87
CA ASP A 501 13.96 32.89 4.23
C ASP A 501 13.92 33.18 5.76
N ASP A 502 14.04 32.13 6.57
CA ASP A 502 14.04 32.14 8.05
C ASP A 502 15.04 31.09 8.58
N ASP A 503 16.17 31.52 9.14
CA ASP A 503 17.19 30.65 9.76
C ASP A 503 16.84 30.24 11.21
N HIS A 504 15.68 30.64 11.72
CA HIS A 504 15.27 30.55 13.13
C HIS A 504 14.05 29.65 13.37
N ILE A 505 13.56 28.95 12.33
CA ILE A 505 12.40 28.02 12.39
C ILE A 505 12.58 26.94 13.47
N THR A 506 13.82 26.49 13.72
CA THR A 506 14.16 25.51 14.77
C THR A 506 13.66 25.92 16.17
N ASN A 507 13.58 27.22 16.45
CA ASN A 507 13.13 27.75 17.74
C ASN A 507 11.66 27.39 18.08
N CYS A 508 10.81 27.11 17.08
CA CYS A 508 9.43 26.70 17.30
C CYS A 508 9.18 25.19 17.12
N PHE A 509 10.20 24.35 16.88
CA PHE A 509 10.02 22.90 16.74
C PHE A 509 9.38 22.26 17.98
N LEU A 510 9.85 22.61 19.18
CA LEU A 510 9.29 22.09 20.44
C LEU A 510 7.85 22.59 20.67
N THR A 511 7.52 23.82 20.26
CA THR A 511 6.15 24.36 20.31
C THR A 511 5.24 23.64 19.32
N ALA A 512 5.69 23.46 18.07
CA ALA A 512 4.96 22.72 17.04
C ALA A 512 4.67 21.28 17.48
N LEU A 513 5.65 20.58 18.04
CA LEU A 513 5.50 19.20 18.49
C LEU A 513 4.58 19.08 19.73
N SER A 514 4.76 19.97 20.73
CA SER A 514 3.94 19.97 21.95
C SER A 514 2.51 20.48 21.74
N SER A 515 2.25 21.25 20.68
CA SER A 515 0.91 21.72 20.30
C SER A 515 -0.07 20.59 20.01
N GLY A 516 0.43 19.40 19.62
CA GLY A 516 -0.38 18.28 19.16
C GLY A 516 -1.18 18.57 17.89
N SER A 517 -0.72 19.50 17.06
CA SER A 517 -1.28 19.83 15.73
C SER A 517 -0.53 19.09 14.61
N THR A 518 -1.11 19.01 13.42
CA THR A 518 -0.42 18.58 12.18
C THR A 518 -0.05 19.83 11.36
N ILE A 519 1.20 19.96 10.91
CA ILE A 519 1.67 21.12 10.12
C ILE A 519 2.06 20.68 8.71
N HIS A 520 1.26 21.07 7.72
CA HIS A 520 1.62 20.94 6.31
C HIS A 520 2.52 22.10 5.90
N THR A 521 3.53 21.84 5.08
CA THR A 521 4.47 22.87 4.57
C THR A 521 4.42 22.95 3.06
N ILE A 522 4.37 24.17 2.53
CA ILE A 522 4.47 24.47 1.10
C ILE A 522 5.61 25.49 0.93
N ALA A 523 6.76 25.00 0.45
CA ALA A 523 7.96 25.79 0.20
C ALA A 523 7.94 26.40 -1.21
N LEU A 524 8.19 27.71 -1.34
CA LEU A 524 8.12 28.42 -2.62
C LEU A 524 9.50 28.88 -3.09
N GLY A 525 9.84 28.56 -4.33
CA GLY A 525 11.06 29.06 -4.99
C GLY A 525 12.38 28.49 -4.45
N SER A 526 13.48 29.02 -4.97
CA SER A 526 14.84 28.48 -4.79
C SER A 526 15.52 28.86 -3.46
N SER A 527 14.81 28.77 -2.34
CA SER A 527 15.29 29.23 -1.03
C SER A 527 16.11 28.20 -0.27
N THR A 528 17.21 28.64 0.34
CA THR A 528 18.21 27.77 0.98
C THR A 528 17.83 27.24 2.36
N VAL A 529 16.62 27.53 2.87
CA VAL A 529 16.22 27.13 4.22
C VAL A 529 16.27 25.61 4.41
N LYS A 530 17.11 25.24 5.38
CA LYS A 530 17.22 23.90 5.93
C LYS A 530 16.13 23.74 7.00
N ASN A 531 15.60 22.53 7.12
CA ASN A 531 14.68 22.15 8.20
C ASN A 531 13.25 22.75 8.17
N LEU A 532 12.79 23.39 7.08
CA LEU A 532 11.34 23.69 6.94
C LEU A 532 10.51 22.39 6.88
N GLU A 533 10.96 21.44 6.05
CA GLU A 533 10.34 20.12 5.87
C GLU A 533 10.30 19.30 7.18
N GLU A 534 11.22 19.57 8.11
CA GLU A 534 11.32 18.92 9.42
C GLU A 534 10.11 19.24 10.32
N LEU A 535 9.48 20.42 10.18
CA LEU A 535 8.20 20.72 10.88
C LEU A 535 7.10 19.75 10.46
N SER A 536 6.99 19.45 9.16
CA SER A 536 6.03 18.48 8.66
C SER A 536 6.41 17.07 9.09
N ARG A 537 7.68 16.67 9.00
CA ARG A 537 8.14 15.35 9.46
C ARG A 537 7.85 15.11 10.95
N LEU A 538 8.15 16.08 11.82
CA LEU A 538 7.93 15.98 13.27
C LEU A 538 6.44 15.95 13.66
N THR A 539 5.58 16.64 12.92
CA THR A 539 4.12 16.70 13.20
C THR A 539 3.28 15.72 12.37
N GLY A 540 3.92 14.93 11.50
CA GLY A 540 3.25 14.04 10.55
C GLY A 540 2.38 14.77 9.53
N GLY A 541 2.77 15.97 9.11
CA GLY A 541 2.13 16.72 8.04
C GLY A 541 2.72 16.39 6.66
N LEU A 542 2.02 16.80 5.60
CA LEU A 542 2.52 16.67 4.22
C LEU A 542 3.43 17.86 3.87
N LYS A 543 4.46 17.60 3.06
CA LYS A 543 5.38 18.60 2.54
C LYS A 543 5.27 18.73 1.01
N PHE A 544 5.35 19.95 0.52
CA PHE A 544 5.24 20.29 -0.89
C PHE A 544 6.25 21.37 -1.29
N PHE A 545 6.60 21.39 -2.57
CA PHE A 545 7.47 22.37 -3.20
C PHE A 545 6.79 22.96 -4.43
N VAL A 546 6.94 24.28 -4.61
CA VAL A 546 6.42 25.06 -5.74
C VAL A 546 7.60 25.76 -6.41
N PRO A 547 8.04 25.33 -7.60
CA PRO A 547 9.06 26.05 -8.36
C PRO A 547 8.53 27.38 -8.91
N ASP A 548 9.43 28.32 -9.18
CA ASP A 548 9.11 29.66 -9.72
C ASP A 548 8.78 29.62 -11.24
N LYS A 549 7.95 28.67 -11.65
CA LYS A 549 7.53 28.42 -13.04
C LYS A 549 6.10 28.91 -13.25
N SER A 550 5.94 29.91 -14.11
CA SER A 550 4.65 30.57 -14.39
C SER A 550 3.50 29.60 -14.69
N ASN A 551 3.78 28.51 -15.41
CA ASN A 551 2.80 27.51 -15.84
C ASN A 551 2.60 26.33 -14.86
N SER A 552 3.36 26.23 -13.75
CA SER A 552 3.17 25.14 -12.79
C SER A 552 1.85 25.29 -12.01
N ASN A 553 1.13 24.19 -11.83
CA ASN A 553 -0.06 24.11 -10.97
C ASN A 553 0.27 23.59 -9.55
N SER A 554 1.55 23.29 -9.27
CA SER A 554 2.02 22.61 -8.05
C SER A 554 1.45 23.15 -6.74
N MET A 555 1.21 24.46 -6.62
CA MET A 555 0.58 25.02 -5.41
C MET A 555 -0.91 24.65 -5.28
N ILE A 556 -1.68 24.70 -6.36
CA ILE A 556 -3.09 24.24 -6.37
C ILE A 556 -3.15 22.73 -6.12
N ASP A 557 -2.22 21.98 -6.71
CA ASP A 557 -2.06 20.53 -6.55
C ASP A 557 -1.61 20.13 -5.11
N ALA A 558 -0.91 21.02 -4.41
CA ALA A 558 -0.56 20.86 -3.00
C ALA A 558 -1.76 21.12 -2.08
N PHE A 559 -2.48 22.22 -2.29
CA PHE A 559 -3.69 22.53 -1.52
C PHE A 559 -4.82 21.52 -1.73
N SER A 560 -4.97 20.94 -2.94
CA SER A 560 -5.97 19.89 -3.21
C SER A 560 -5.68 18.59 -2.43
N ARG A 561 -4.40 18.24 -2.23
CA ARG A 561 -3.98 17.01 -1.52
C ARG A 561 -4.18 17.07 0.00
N ILE A 562 -4.37 18.27 0.59
CA ILE A 562 -4.60 18.47 2.03
C ILE A 562 -6.08 18.19 2.41
N SER A 563 -6.45 16.90 2.29
CA SER A 563 -7.76 16.35 2.64
C SER A 563 -8.05 16.43 4.16
N SER A 564 -9.25 16.03 4.59
CA SER A 564 -9.58 15.83 6.01
C SER A 564 -8.93 14.61 6.69
N GLY A 565 -8.31 13.69 5.95
CA GLY A 565 -7.63 12.52 6.51
C GLY A 565 -8.53 11.52 7.25
N THR A 566 -9.84 11.60 7.06
CA THR A 566 -10.89 10.83 7.76
C THR A 566 -11.07 9.40 7.23
N GLY A 567 -10.63 9.12 5.99
CA GLY A 567 -10.90 7.87 5.30
C GLY A 567 -12.26 7.80 4.59
N ASP A 568 -13.06 8.87 4.61
CA ASP A 568 -14.33 8.94 3.89
C ASP A 568 -14.15 9.45 2.45
N ILE A 569 -13.76 8.53 1.57
CA ILE A 569 -13.49 8.78 0.15
C ILE A 569 -14.69 9.33 -0.65
N PHE A 570 -15.90 9.33 -0.07
CA PHE A 570 -17.11 9.85 -0.72
C PHE A 570 -17.28 11.36 -0.55
N GLN A 571 -16.78 11.92 0.57
CA GLN A 571 -16.82 13.36 0.86
C GLN A 571 -15.55 14.09 0.43
N GLN A 572 -14.43 13.37 0.26
CA GLN A 572 -13.17 13.94 -0.18
C GLN A 572 -13.27 14.51 -1.62
N PRO A 573 -12.66 15.68 -1.89
CA PRO A 573 -12.54 16.21 -3.25
C PRO A 573 -11.50 15.43 -4.04
N ILE A 574 -11.81 15.11 -5.29
CA ILE A 574 -10.99 14.31 -6.20
C ILE A 574 -10.62 15.17 -7.41
N GLN A 575 -9.32 15.28 -7.69
CA GLN A 575 -8.81 16.05 -8.81
C GLN A 575 -8.78 15.20 -10.08
N LEU A 576 -9.46 15.68 -11.13
CA LEU A 576 -9.63 14.99 -12.41
C LEU A 576 -8.62 15.45 -13.46
N GLU A 577 -8.18 16.71 -13.35
CA GLU A 577 -7.32 17.40 -14.31
C GLU A 577 -6.52 18.51 -13.61
N SER A 578 -5.27 18.72 -14.04
CA SER A 578 -4.42 19.85 -13.62
C SER A 578 -3.35 20.18 -14.65
N THR A 579 -3.73 21.07 -15.58
CA THR A 579 -2.91 21.46 -16.74
C THR A 579 -2.64 22.97 -16.70
N GLY A 580 -1.45 23.38 -17.15
CA GLY A 580 -1.04 24.77 -17.23
C GLY A 580 0.02 24.98 -18.31
N GLU A 581 -0.19 25.96 -19.20
CA GLU A 581 0.67 26.23 -20.34
C GLU A 581 0.92 27.75 -20.51
N ASN A 582 2.13 28.12 -20.95
CA ASN A 582 2.48 29.49 -21.34
C ASN A 582 1.97 29.80 -22.76
N VAL A 583 0.68 30.13 -22.87
CA VAL A 583 -0.02 30.35 -24.14
C VAL A 583 0.40 31.68 -24.79
N LYS A 584 0.83 31.63 -26.05
CA LYS A 584 1.20 32.81 -26.86
C LYS A 584 -0.02 33.68 -27.21
N PRO A 585 0.15 34.97 -27.54
CA PRO A 585 -0.93 35.84 -28.03
C PRO A 585 -1.71 35.18 -29.18
N GLN A 586 -3.04 35.29 -29.17
CA GLN A 586 -3.94 34.71 -30.18
C GLN A 586 -3.84 33.17 -30.34
N HIS A 587 -3.17 32.46 -29.43
CA HIS A 587 -3.17 31.00 -29.37
C HIS A 587 -4.15 30.52 -28.28
N GLN A 588 -4.47 29.22 -28.31
CA GLN A 588 -5.42 28.59 -27.40
C GLN A 588 -4.78 27.39 -26.70
N LEU A 589 -5.02 27.25 -25.39
CA LEU A 589 -4.86 25.98 -24.67
C LEU A 589 -6.16 25.19 -24.82
N LYS A 590 -6.11 24.02 -25.44
CA LYS A 590 -7.28 23.14 -25.64
C LYS A 590 -6.96 21.72 -25.19
N ASN A 591 -7.73 21.20 -24.24
CA ASN A 591 -7.61 19.83 -23.76
C ASN A 591 -9.00 19.26 -23.36
N THR A 592 -9.03 18.01 -22.92
CA THR A 592 -10.24 17.30 -22.52
C THR A 592 -10.07 16.59 -21.18
N VAL A 593 -11.12 16.55 -20.37
CA VAL A 593 -11.17 15.79 -19.10
C VAL A 593 -12.32 14.79 -19.15
N THR A 594 -12.08 13.57 -18.67
CA THR A 594 -13.11 12.52 -18.61
C THR A 594 -13.71 12.45 -17.21
N VAL A 595 -15.01 12.74 -17.12
CA VAL A 595 -15.83 12.50 -15.92
C VAL A 595 -16.40 11.09 -16.06
N ASP A 596 -15.95 10.15 -15.24
CA ASP A 596 -16.51 8.79 -15.20
C ASP A 596 -17.77 8.73 -14.32
N ASP A 597 -18.44 7.58 -14.27
CA ASP A 597 -19.71 7.43 -13.54
C ASP A 597 -19.56 7.34 -12.01
N SER A 598 -18.33 7.23 -11.49
CA SER A 598 -18.04 7.21 -10.05
C SER A 598 -17.87 8.59 -9.42
N VAL A 599 -17.76 9.63 -10.24
CA VAL A 599 -17.67 11.04 -9.84
C VAL A 599 -18.74 11.89 -10.54
N GLY A 600 -18.93 13.13 -10.11
CA GLY A 600 -19.80 14.08 -10.79
C GLY A 600 -20.52 15.07 -9.85
N ASN A 601 -20.67 14.75 -8.57
CA ASN A 601 -21.21 15.68 -7.59
C ASN A 601 -20.18 16.76 -7.27
N ASP A 602 -20.62 18.00 -7.03
CA ASP A 602 -19.74 19.13 -6.71
C ASP A 602 -18.58 19.28 -7.73
N THR A 603 -18.92 19.16 -9.02
CA THR A 603 -17.94 19.27 -10.10
C THR A 603 -17.67 20.72 -10.42
N THR A 604 -16.41 21.13 -10.26
CA THR A 604 -15.96 22.51 -10.44
C THR A 604 -14.79 22.59 -11.41
N PHE A 605 -14.92 23.48 -12.38
CA PHE A 605 -13.84 23.92 -13.25
C PHE A 605 -13.29 25.26 -12.73
N LEU A 606 -12.02 25.26 -12.33
CA LEU A 606 -11.26 26.46 -12.01
C LEU A 606 -10.34 26.81 -13.18
N VAL A 607 -10.47 28.03 -13.69
CA VAL A 607 -9.51 28.65 -14.60
C VAL A 607 -8.74 29.73 -13.84
N THR A 608 -7.41 29.74 -13.97
CA THR A 608 -6.59 30.86 -13.46
C THR A 608 -5.61 31.36 -14.53
N TRP A 609 -5.19 32.62 -14.40
CA TRP A 609 -4.34 33.30 -15.39
C TRP A 609 -3.41 34.34 -14.73
N GLN A 610 -2.47 34.88 -15.50
CA GLN A 610 -1.50 35.87 -15.01
C GLN A 610 -1.84 37.32 -15.38
N THR A 611 -2.46 37.61 -16.52
CA THR A 611 -2.70 39.01 -16.96
C THR A 611 -3.80 39.74 -16.19
N SER A 612 -3.84 41.07 -16.29
CA SER A 612 -4.86 41.91 -15.63
C SER A 612 -6.29 41.67 -16.10
N GLY A 613 -6.48 41.28 -17.37
CA GLY A 613 -7.78 40.87 -17.93
C GLY A 613 -7.88 39.36 -18.14
N PRO A 614 -9.08 38.76 -18.07
CA PRO A 614 -9.28 37.32 -18.23
C PRO A 614 -9.05 36.81 -19.68
N PRO A 615 -8.73 35.52 -19.85
CA PRO A 615 -8.82 34.84 -21.14
C PRO A 615 -10.28 34.69 -21.59
N GLU A 616 -10.49 34.39 -22.87
CA GLU A 616 -11.79 33.85 -23.30
C GLU A 616 -11.85 32.36 -22.93
N VAL A 617 -12.94 31.95 -22.28
CA VAL A 617 -13.16 30.56 -21.84
C VAL A 617 -14.36 29.97 -22.57
N VAL A 618 -14.15 28.81 -23.20
CA VAL A 618 -15.19 28.00 -23.81
C VAL A 618 -15.09 26.57 -23.31
N LEU A 619 -16.21 26.01 -22.85
CA LEU A 619 -16.29 24.66 -22.32
C LEU A 619 -17.53 23.95 -22.88
N PHE A 620 -17.41 22.65 -23.18
CA PHE A 620 -18.49 21.81 -23.69
C PHE A 620 -18.70 20.58 -22.81
N ASP A 621 -19.97 20.32 -22.45
CA ASP A 621 -20.37 19.06 -21.81
C ASP A 621 -20.48 17.90 -22.85
N PRO A 622 -20.61 16.64 -22.40
CA PRO A 622 -20.74 15.48 -23.29
C PRO A 622 -21.99 15.48 -24.19
N ASN A 623 -22.95 16.40 -23.99
CA ASN A 623 -24.14 16.58 -24.82
C ASN A 623 -24.00 17.75 -25.81
N GLY A 624 -22.86 18.46 -25.80
CA GLY A 624 -22.62 19.64 -26.64
C GLY A 624 -23.16 20.95 -26.05
N ARG A 625 -23.59 21.00 -24.78
CA ARG A 625 -23.93 22.26 -24.12
C ARG A 625 -22.65 23.10 -23.99
N LYS A 626 -22.62 24.25 -24.67
CA LYS A 626 -21.61 25.28 -24.47
C LYS A 626 -21.83 25.99 -23.12
N TYR A 627 -20.72 26.19 -22.41
CA TYR A 627 -20.55 27.16 -21.34
C TYR A 627 -19.51 28.20 -21.80
N SER A 628 -19.63 29.41 -21.28
CA SER A 628 -18.91 30.61 -21.70
C SER A 628 -18.50 31.43 -20.49
N MET A 629 -17.71 32.50 -20.66
CA MET A 629 -17.23 33.32 -19.55
C MET A 629 -18.37 33.85 -18.64
N ASP A 630 -19.54 34.13 -19.20
CA ASP A 630 -20.73 34.61 -18.48
C ASP A 630 -21.34 33.56 -17.52
N ASP A 631 -21.02 32.28 -17.71
CA ASP A 631 -21.40 31.18 -16.81
C ASP A 631 -20.45 31.05 -15.59
N PHE A 632 -19.30 31.74 -15.58
CA PHE A 632 -18.27 31.61 -14.53
C PHE A 632 -18.36 32.74 -13.49
N ILE A 633 -18.20 32.39 -12.21
CA ILE A 633 -17.99 33.37 -11.14
C ILE A 633 -16.53 33.82 -11.21
N THR A 634 -16.29 35.09 -11.56
CA THR A 634 -14.94 35.66 -11.71
C THR A 634 -14.49 36.44 -10.47
N ASN A 635 -13.25 36.21 -10.05
CA ASN A 635 -12.55 37.06 -9.09
C ASN A 635 -11.35 37.71 -9.80
N LEU A 636 -11.53 38.94 -10.26
CA LEU A 636 -10.50 39.68 -10.99
C LEU A 636 -9.29 40.09 -10.12
N ALA A 637 -9.45 40.14 -8.78
CA ALA A 637 -8.34 40.45 -7.89
C ALA A 637 -7.33 39.30 -7.81
N PHE A 638 -7.82 38.06 -7.70
CA PHE A 638 -6.98 36.85 -7.66
C PHE A 638 -6.78 36.19 -9.02
N ARG A 639 -7.37 36.76 -10.09
CA ARG A 639 -7.26 36.28 -11.49
C ARG A 639 -7.76 34.83 -11.64
N THR A 640 -8.94 34.57 -11.07
CA THR A 640 -9.64 33.27 -11.12
C THR A 640 -11.03 33.39 -11.74
N ALA A 641 -11.48 32.29 -12.34
CA ALA A 641 -12.85 32.09 -12.78
C ALA A 641 -13.30 30.67 -12.42
N ARG A 642 -14.45 30.54 -11.76
CA ARG A 642 -14.99 29.26 -11.27
C ARG A 642 -16.36 28.97 -11.87
N LEU A 643 -16.49 27.84 -12.57
CA LEU A 643 -17.76 27.28 -13.01
C LEU A 643 -18.10 26.07 -12.13
N TRP A 644 -19.27 26.09 -11.50
CA TRP A 644 -19.84 24.97 -10.76
C TRP A 644 -20.93 24.30 -11.59
N ILE A 645 -20.87 22.97 -11.72
CA ILE A 645 -21.86 22.19 -12.47
C ILE A 645 -23.00 21.77 -11.52
N PRO A 646 -24.26 22.18 -11.77
CA PRO A 646 -25.36 21.93 -10.84
C PRO A 646 -25.76 20.45 -10.76
N GLY A 647 -25.77 19.91 -9.55
CA GLY A 647 -26.13 18.51 -9.27
C GLY A 647 -24.99 17.55 -9.59
N THR A 648 -25.31 16.40 -10.19
CA THR A 648 -24.33 15.44 -10.69
C THR A 648 -24.00 15.75 -12.15
N ALA A 649 -22.76 16.15 -12.42
CA ALA A 649 -22.22 16.35 -13.75
C ALA A 649 -22.38 15.08 -14.62
N LYS A 650 -22.58 15.27 -15.92
CA LYS A 650 -22.79 14.15 -16.85
C LYS A 650 -21.48 13.38 -17.09
N PRO A 651 -21.48 12.04 -16.90
CA PRO A 651 -20.35 11.22 -17.29
C PRO A 651 -20.10 11.26 -18.81
N GLY A 652 -18.83 11.25 -19.19
CA GLY A 652 -18.37 11.39 -20.57
C GLY A 652 -17.16 12.33 -20.69
N LEU A 653 -16.80 12.66 -21.93
CA LEU A 653 -15.69 13.54 -22.25
C LEU A 653 -16.14 15.01 -22.26
N TRP A 654 -15.55 15.82 -21.38
CA TRP A 654 -15.73 17.27 -21.34
C TRP A 654 -14.55 17.93 -22.08
N THR A 655 -14.82 18.94 -22.91
CA THR A 655 -13.78 19.67 -23.66
C THR A 655 -13.70 21.11 -23.18
N TYR A 656 -12.49 21.61 -22.93
CA TYR A 656 -12.27 23.02 -22.59
C TYR A 656 -11.29 23.68 -23.56
N THR A 657 -11.40 25.00 -23.72
CA THR A 657 -10.53 25.82 -24.56
C THR A 657 -10.39 27.20 -23.93
N LEU A 658 -9.15 27.63 -23.67
CA LEU A 658 -8.80 28.95 -23.16
C LEU A 658 -8.02 29.71 -24.23
N ASN A 659 -8.53 30.84 -24.71
CA ASN A 659 -7.83 31.66 -25.71
C ASN A 659 -7.06 32.80 -25.01
N ASN A 660 -5.79 32.98 -25.34
CA ASN A 660 -5.03 34.14 -24.87
C ASN A 660 -5.42 35.39 -25.68
N THR A 661 -6.28 36.19 -25.06
CA THR A 661 -6.80 37.48 -25.55
C THR A 661 -5.79 38.64 -25.44
N HIS A 662 -4.67 38.46 -24.71
CA HIS A 662 -3.67 39.50 -24.49
C HIS A 662 -2.58 39.54 -25.57
N HIS A 663 -1.91 40.69 -25.64
CA HIS A 663 -0.79 40.94 -26.57
C HIS A 663 0.54 40.33 -26.11
N SER A 664 0.62 39.79 -24.89
CA SER A 664 1.78 39.07 -24.35
C SER A 664 1.47 37.58 -24.12
N PRO A 665 2.48 36.69 -24.13
CA PRO A 665 2.30 35.35 -23.58
C PRO A 665 1.87 35.40 -22.12
N GLN A 666 1.14 34.38 -21.66
CA GLN A 666 0.81 34.22 -20.24
C GLN A 666 0.56 32.75 -19.90
N ALA A 667 0.77 32.37 -18.63
CA ALA A 667 0.28 31.09 -18.15
C ALA A 667 -1.26 31.10 -18.07
N LEU A 668 -1.89 30.15 -18.77
CA LEU A 668 -3.30 29.81 -18.61
C LEU A 668 -3.40 28.42 -17.98
N LYS A 669 -4.22 28.29 -16.94
CA LYS A 669 -4.28 27.10 -16.08
C LYS A 669 -5.72 26.61 -15.94
N VAL A 670 -5.90 25.28 -15.94
CA VAL A 670 -7.17 24.62 -15.62
C VAL A 670 -6.95 23.56 -14.57
N THR A 671 -7.77 23.61 -13.52
CA THR A 671 -7.92 22.55 -12.52
C THR A 671 -9.38 22.12 -12.47
N VAL A 672 -9.64 20.81 -12.48
CA VAL A 672 -10.99 20.26 -12.37
C VAL A 672 -11.06 19.33 -11.18
N THR A 673 -12.05 19.54 -10.32
CA THR A 673 -12.35 18.70 -9.16
C THR A 673 -13.80 18.23 -9.18
N SER A 674 -14.06 17.12 -8.51
CA SER A 674 -15.39 16.55 -8.30
C SER A 674 -15.39 15.67 -7.04
N ARG A 675 -16.55 15.25 -6.56
CA ARG A 675 -16.72 14.25 -5.48
C ARG A 675 -17.44 13.01 -6.03
N ALA A 676 -17.50 11.95 -5.21
CA ALA A 676 -18.17 10.71 -5.58
C ALA A 676 -19.63 10.95 -6.00
N SER A 677 -20.08 10.30 -7.08
CA SER A 677 -21.43 10.47 -7.64
C SER A 677 -22.53 9.89 -6.74
N ARG A 678 -22.21 8.86 -5.94
CA ARG A 678 -23.14 8.13 -5.06
C ARG A 678 -22.38 7.42 -3.92
N PRO A 679 -22.89 7.40 -2.67
CA PRO A 679 -22.25 6.70 -1.55
C PRO A 679 -22.11 5.18 -1.73
N ALA A 680 -22.89 4.57 -2.63
CA ALA A 680 -22.91 3.12 -2.83
C ALA A 680 -21.88 2.61 -3.85
N MET A 681 -21.04 3.48 -4.43
CA MET A 681 -20.05 3.06 -5.43
C MET A 681 -18.74 3.85 -5.25
N PRO A 682 -17.65 3.22 -4.75
CA PRO A 682 -16.43 3.94 -4.44
C PRO A 682 -15.80 4.53 -5.71
N PRO A 683 -15.26 5.77 -5.65
CA PRO A 683 -14.63 6.39 -6.79
C PRO A 683 -13.29 5.74 -7.16
N ALA A 684 -12.88 5.89 -8.42
CA ALA A 684 -11.48 5.69 -8.79
C ALA A 684 -10.62 6.77 -8.12
N THR A 685 -9.53 6.36 -7.48
CA THR A 685 -8.62 7.19 -6.67
C THR A 685 -7.16 6.95 -7.07
N VAL A 686 -6.32 7.96 -6.88
CA VAL A 686 -4.88 7.91 -7.13
C VAL A 686 -4.14 8.51 -5.95
N GLU A 687 -3.19 7.75 -5.40
CA GLU A 687 -2.32 8.20 -4.32
C GLU A 687 -0.85 8.10 -4.76
N ALA A 688 -0.22 9.25 -4.99
CA ALA A 688 1.19 9.33 -5.34
C ALA A 688 2.08 9.62 -4.11
N PHE A 689 3.29 9.07 -4.08
CA PHE A 689 4.33 9.39 -3.09
C PHE A 689 5.71 8.92 -3.54
N VAL A 690 6.75 9.35 -2.82
CA VAL A 690 8.14 8.92 -2.98
C VAL A 690 8.55 7.93 -1.89
N GLU A 691 9.53 7.07 -2.16
CA GLU A 691 10.05 6.11 -1.17
C GLU A 691 10.56 6.78 0.12
N ARG A 692 11.24 7.92 -0.05
CA ARG A 692 12.07 8.60 0.96
C ARG A 692 12.05 10.12 0.76
N ASP A 693 12.21 10.84 1.87
CA ASP A 693 12.11 12.30 1.96
C ASP A 693 13.24 13.07 1.25
N SER A 694 14.41 12.46 1.13
CA SER A 694 15.60 13.00 0.47
C SER A 694 16.52 11.89 -0.03
N THR A 695 17.40 12.20 -0.98
CA THR A 695 18.44 11.27 -1.46
C THR A 695 19.76 11.98 -1.78
N HIS A 696 20.85 11.22 -1.87
CA HIS A 696 22.18 11.71 -2.24
C HIS A 696 22.69 10.92 -3.44
N PHE A 697 23.11 11.61 -4.51
CA PHE A 697 23.67 10.99 -5.71
C PHE A 697 24.85 10.03 -5.35
N PRO A 698 24.96 8.84 -5.94
CA PRO A 698 24.12 8.26 -7.00
C PRO A 698 23.04 7.30 -6.48
N HIS A 699 22.42 7.56 -5.31
CA HIS A 699 21.33 6.71 -4.83
C HIS A 699 20.00 7.06 -5.53
N PRO A 700 19.40 6.14 -6.31
CA PRO A 700 18.11 6.38 -6.94
C PRO A 700 16.99 6.47 -5.89
N LEU A 701 15.87 7.03 -6.30
CA LEU A 701 14.64 7.13 -5.52
C LEU A 701 13.51 6.40 -6.25
N MET A 702 12.67 5.64 -5.54
CA MET A 702 11.48 5.02 -6.15
C MET A 702 10.26 5.94 -6.02
N ILE A 703 9.53 6.11 -7.13
CA ILE A 703 8.27 6.84 -7.22
C ILE A 703 7.13 5.82 -7.29
N TYR A 704 6.06 6.03 -6.51
CA TYR A 704 4.90 5.14 -6.43
C TYR A 704 3.59 5.87 -6.71
N ALA A 705 2.65 5.19 -7.36
CA ALA A 705 1.30 5.65 -7.62
C ALA A 705 0.29 4.50 -7.46
N ILE A 706 -0.45 4.49 -6.35
CA ILE A 706 -1.50 3.50 -6.08
C ILE A 706 -2.77 3.93 -6.82
N VAL A 707 -3.29 3.10 -7.73
CA VAL A 707 -4.46 3.40 -8.57
C VAL A 707 -5.57 2.38 -8.32
N ARG A 708 -6.66 2.80 -7.67
CA ARG A 708 -7.69 1.88 -7.12
C ARG A 708 -9.11 2.43 -7.10
N LYS A 709 -10.11 1.55 -7.28
CA LYS A 709 -11.56 1.80 -7.08
C LYS A 709 -11.98 1.09 -5.78
N GLY A 710 -12.06 1.83 -4.68
CA GLY A 710 -12.11 1.21 -3.34
C GLY A 710 -10.84 0.40 -3.07
N PHE A 711 -10.98 -0.87 -2.67
CA PHE A 711 -9.86 -1.81 -2.51
C PHE A 711 -9.59 -2.69 -3.75
N HIS A 712 -10.21 -2.40 -4.90
CA HIS A 712 -9.88 -3.05 -6.17
C HIS A 712 -8.83 -2.22 -6.92
N PRO A 713 -7.67 -2.78 -7.31
CA PRO A 713 -6.70 -2.09 -8.14
C PRO A 713 -7.18 -1.92 -9.57
N ILE A 714 -6.62 -0.93 -10.26
CA ILE A 714 -6.99 -0.58 -11.62
C ILE A 714 -5.82 -0.86 -12.56
N LEU A 715 -5.91 -2.00 -13.25
CA LEU A 715 -4.89 -2.42 -14.21
C LEU A 715 -5.07 -1.73 -15.59
N ASN A 716 -3.98 -1.72 -16.36
CA ASN A 716 -3.87 -1.13 -17.70
C ASN A 716 -4.18 0.39 -17.75
N ALA A 717 -3.88 1.12 -16.68
CA ALA A 717 -3.89 2.58 -16.68
C ALA A 717 -2.57 3.14 -17.26
N THR A 718 -2.65 4.31 -17.92
CA THR A 718 -1.46 5.08 -18.29
C THR A 718 -1.13 6.03 -17.16
N VAL A 719 -0.09 5.69 -16.39
CA VAL A 719 0.40 6.47 -15.25
C VAL A 719 1.68 7.20 -15.63
N THR A 720 1.67 8.52 -15.49
CA THR A 720 2.81 9.39 -15.81
C THR A 720 3.09 10.34 -14.65
N ALA A 721 4.30 10.27 -14.11
CA ALA A 721 4.83 11.26 -13.17
C ALA A 721 5.43 12.45 -13.92
N THR A 722 5.11 13.64 -13.47
CA THR A 722 5.78 14.90 -13.78
C THR A 722 6.61 15.27 -12.56
N ILE A 723 7.93 15.36 -12.74
CA ILE A 723 8.88 15.77 -11.71
C ILE A 723 9.40 17.15 -12.07
N GLU A 724 9.06 18.19 -11.31
CA GLU A 724 9.55 19.54 -11.55
C GLU A 724 10.72 19.88 -10.61
N PRO A 725 11.97 19.97 -11.09
CA PRO A 725 13.08 20.47 -10.29
C PRO A 725 12.99 22.00 -10.11
N GLU A 726 13.74 22.49 -9.13
CA GLU A 726 13.83 23.90 -8.72
C GLU A 726 14.12 24.87 -9.87
N THR A 727 15.11 24.59 -10.73
CA THR A 727 15.62 25.52 -11.76
C THR A 727 15.76 24.95 -13.16
N ALA A 728 15.71 23.62 -13.34
CA ALA A 728 15.78 22.95 -14.64
C ALA A 728 14.39 22.61 -15.21
N ASP A 729 14.30 22.05 -16.43
CA ASP A 729 13.02 21.65 -17.03
C ASP A 729 12.36 20.44 -16.33
N PRO A 730 11.02 20.30 -16.38
CA PRO A 730 10.33 19.12 -15.84
C PRO A 730 10.67 17.81 -16.55
N VAL A 731 10.86 16.74 -15.78
CA VAL A 731 11.07 15.37 -16.29
C VAL A 731 9.75 14.61 -16.29
N MET A 732 9.46 13.91 -17.39
CA MET A 732 8.26 13.08 -17.54
C MET A 732 8.62 11.60 -17.49
N LEU A 733 8.13 10.88 -16.48
CA LEU A 733 8.45 9.48 -16.21
C LEU A 733 7.17 8.63 -16.23
N LYS A 734 7.06 7.69 -17.17
CA LYS A 734 5.98 6.69 -17.17
C LYS A 734 6.28 5.62 -16.10
N LEU A 735 5.29 5.31 -15.26
CA LEU A 735 5.36 4.26 -14.23
C LEU A 735 4.68 2.96 -14.71
N PHE A 736 5.04 1.82 -14.13
CA PHE A 736 4.56 0.49 -14.53
C PHE A 736 4.09 -0.36 -13.35
N ASP A 737 3.16 -1.26 -13.65
CA ASP A 737 2.57 -2.28 -12.78
C ASP A 737 2.76 -3.62 -13.54
N ASP A 738 3.97 -4.16 -13.45
CA ASP A 738 4.48 -5.27 -14.26
C ASP A 738 5.36 -6.29 -13.50
N GLY A 739 5.68 -6.05 -12.23
CA GLY A 739 6.50 -6.90 -11.36
C GLY A 739 8.00 -6.86 -11.64
N ALA A 740 8.52 -5.79 -12.25
CA ALA A 740 9.94 -5.64 -12.52
C ALA A 740 10.54 -4.30 -12.04
N GLY A 741 11.84 -4.33 -11.73
CA GLY A 741 12.61 -3.15 -11.37
C GLY A 741 12.21 -2.57 -10.01
N ALA A 742 11.59 -1.39 -10.02
CA ALA A 742 11.04 -0.77 -8.81
C ALA A 742 9.71 -1.40 -8.36
N ASP A 743 8.98 -2.02 -9.29
CA ASP A 743 7.80 -2.81 -8.98
C ASP A 743 8.21 -4.23 -8.57
N VAL A 744 7.57 -4.71 -7.50
CA VAL A 744 7.83 -5.99 -6.86
C VAL A 744 6.65 -6.94 -7.02
N ILE A 745 5.43 -6.45 -7.31
CA ILE A 745 4.18 -7.20 -7.25
C ILE A 745 3.28 -6.89 -8.45
N LYS A 746 3.55 -7.56 -9.57
CA LYS A 746 2.78 -7.49 -10.81
C LYS A 746 1.26 -7.57 -10.60
N ASN A 747 0.51 -6.64 -11.17
CA ASN A 747 -0.95 -6.53 -11.15
C ASN A 747 -1.57 -6.22 -9.78
N ASP A 748 -0.88 -5.51 -8.89
CA ASP A 748 -1.43 -5.05 -7.60
C ASP A 748 -2.01 -3.61 -7.63
N GLY A 749 -1.87 -2.90 -8.75
CA GLY A 749 -2.31 -1.51 -8.93
C GLY A 749 -1.36 -0.43 -8.41
N ILE A 750 -0.14 -0.78 -7.99
CA ILE A 750 0.88 0.14 -7.48
C ILE A 750 1.93 0.38 -8.56
N TYR A 751 1.61 1.31 -9.46
CA TYR A 751 2.49 1.68 -10.55
C TYR A 751 3.72 2.38 -10.00
N SER A 752 4.91 1.89 -10.29
CA SER A 752 6.16 2.44 -9.77
C SER A 752 7.29 2.52 -10.79
N ARG A 753 8.37 3.24 -10.41
CA ARG A 753 9.62 3.31 -11.19
C ARG A 753 10.79 3.92 -10.39
N TYR A 754 12.03 3.59 -10.78
CA TYR A 754 13.22 4.32 -10.35
C TYR A 754 13.36 5.68 -11.04
N PHE A 755 13.69 6.71 -10.25
CA PHE A 755 14.11 8.03 -10.69
C PHE A 755 15.54 8.32 -10.23
N PHE A 756 16.40 8.68 -11.18
CA PHE A 756 17.82 8.96 -10.98
C PHE A 756 18.38 10.10 -11.84
N SER A 757 17.58 10.62 -12.79
CA SER A 757 17.94 11.72 -13.69
C SER A 757 17.86 13.08 -12.96
N PHE A 758 18.71 13.26 -11.96
CA PHE A 758 18.73 14.45 -11.10
C PHE A 758 19.42 15.61 -11.80
N ALA A 759 18.66 16.58 -12.33
CA ALA A 759 19.21 17.72 -13.06
C ALA A 759 19.96 18.74 -12.18
N VAL A 760 19.61 18.87 -10.90
CA VAL A 760 20.19 19.84 -9.96
C VAL A 760 20.20 19.33 -8.50
N ASN A 761 21.07 19.91 -7.68
CA ASN A 761 20.90 19.89 -6.23
C ASN A 761 19.75 20.83 -5.84
N GLY A 762 18.89 20.46 -4.90
CA GLY A 762 17.74 21.27 -4.48
C GLY A 762 16.44 20.46 -4.35
N ARG A 763 15.30 21.15 -4.40
CA ARG A 763 13.96 20.57 -4.26
C ARG A 763 13.34 20.15 -5.59
N TYR A 764 12.51 19.11 -5.51
CA TYR A 764 11.77 18.52 -6.62
C TYR A 764 10.31 18.35 -6.20
N SER A 765 9.36 18.79 -7.03
CA SER A 765 7.93 18.54 -6.81
C SER A 765 7.49 17.31 -7.64
N LEU A 766 6.55 16.53 -7.10
CA LEU A 766 6.00 15.35 -7.78
C LEU A 766 4.50 15.54 -8.02
N LYS A 767 4.09 15.45 -9.29
CA LYS A 767 2.69 15.27 -9.70
C LYS A 767 2.54 13.97 -10.49
N VAL A 768 1.48 13.22 -10.26
CA VAL A 768 1.13 12.04 -11.08
C VAL A 768 -0.20 12.29 -11.77
N HIS A 769 -0.23 12.03 -13.08
CA HIS A 769 -1.42 12.04 -13.91
C HIS A 769 -1.73 10.59 -14.35
N VAL A 770 -2.99 10.17 -14.20
CA VAL A 770 -3.46 8.83 -14.55
C VAL A 770 -4.64 8.92 -15.50
N ASN A 771 -4.52 8.28 -16.66
CA ASN A 771 -5.58 8.16 -17.65
C ASN A 771 -5.83 6.69 -17.97
N ARG A 772 -7.10 6.25 -17.93
CA ARG A 772 -7.53 4.93 -18.40
C ARG A 772 -8.55 5.12 -19.51
N SER A 773 -8.28 4.56 -20.69
CA SER A 773 -9.25 4.54 -21.80
C SER A 773 -10.49 3.69 -21.44
N PRO A 774 -11.66 3.94 -22.07
CA PRO A 774 -12.80 3.05 -21.96
C PRO A 774 -12.40 1.64 -22.40
N SER A 775 -12.74 0.63 -21.60
CA SER A 775 -12.42 -0.76 -21.91
C SER A 775 -13.46 -1.71 -21.30
N ILE A 776 -13.79 -2.77 -22.04
CA ILE A 776 -14.51 -3.92 -21.49
C ILE A 776 -13.48 -4.76 -20.71
N SER A 777 -13.00 -4.20 -19.59
CA SER A 777 -12.19 -4.95 -18.64
C SER A 777 -13.11 -5.62 -17.63
N THR A 778 -13.04 -6.94 -17.53
CA THR A 778 -13.29 -7.58 -16.24
C THR A 778 -12.46 -6.86 -15.17
N LEU A 779 -13.02 -6.67 -13.98
CA LEU A 779 -12.19 -6.36 -12.81
C LEU A 779 -11.21 -7.51 -12.67
N ALA A 780 -9.92 -7.22 -12.87
CA ALA A 780 -8.90 -8.24 -12.95
C ALA A 780 -8.80 -8.99 -11.61
N HIS A 781 -8.49 -10.28 -11.67
CA HIS A 781 -8.30 -11.09 -10.46
C HIS A 781 -6.94 -10.75 -9.82
N SER A 782 -6.89 -9.60 -9.15
CA SER A 782 -5.73 -9.11 -8.41
C SER A 782 -5.66 -9.78 -7.03
N ILE A 783 -5.10 -10.98 -6.98
CA ILE A 783 -4.59 -11.59 -5.74
C ILE A 783 -3.04 -11.74 -5.73
N PRO A 784 -2.23 -10.88 -6.36
CA PRO A 784 -0.81 -10.80 -6.04
C PRO A 784 -0.61 -9.96 -4.77
N GLY A 785 0.35 -10.34 -3.92
CA GLY A 785 0.59 -9.73 -2.60
C GLY A 785 -0.07 -10.50 -1.45
N SER A 786 0.68 -10.70 -0.37
CA SER A 786 0.41 -11.62 0.73
C SER A 786 -0.94 -11.41 1.43
N HIS A 787 -1.44 -12.47 2.09
CA HIS A 787 -2.68 -12.47 2.87
C HIS A 787 -2.67 -13.64 3.86
N ALA A 788 -3.60 -13.68 4.81
CA ALA A 788 -3.70 -14.82 5.71
C ALA A 788 -4.18 -16.08 4.97
N MET A 789 -3.45 -17.19 5.08
CA MET A 789 -3.86 -18.46 4.47
C MET A 789 -5.18 -18.97 5.07
N TYR A 790 -6.24 -19.01 4.26
CA TYR A 790 -7.45 -19.76 4.62
C TYR A 790 -7.24 -21.25 4.38
N VAL A 791 -7.46 -22.05 5.41
CA VAL A 791 -7.30 -23.50 5.38
C VAL A 791 -8.64 -24.17 5.05
N PRO A 792 -8.75 -24.95 3.95
CA PRO A 792 -10.00 -25.62 3.57
C PRO A 792 -10.49 -26.68 4.57
N GLY A 793 -9.61 -27.24 5.39
CA GLY A 793 -9.93 -28.23 6.41
C GLY A 793 -8.68 -28.75 7.12
N TYR A 794 -8.87 -29.60 8.13
CA TYR A 794 -7.80 -30.21 8.93
C TYR A 794 -8.16 -31.66 9.31
N ILE A 795 -7.18 -32.47 9.72
CA ILE A 795 -7.42 -33.82 10.23
C ILE A 795 -7.54 -33.78 11.76
N THR A 796 -8.67 -34.23 12.32
CA THR A 796 -8.88 -34.46 13.76
C THR A 796 -9.13 -35.94 14.02
N ASN A 797 -8.32 -36.56 14.89
CA ASN A 797 -8.44 -37.97 15.28
C ASN A 797 -8.54 -38.96 14.09
N GLY A 798 -7.86 -38.66 12.99
CA GLY A 798 -7.88 -39.46 11.75
C GLY A 798 -9.02 -39.15 10.77
N ASN A 799 -9.98 -38.30 11.14
CA ASN A 799 -11.06 -37.86 10.24
C ASN A 799 -10.71 -36.51 9.60
N ILE A 800 -11.03 -36.33 8.32
CA ILE A 800 -10.96 -35.01 7.67
C ILE A 800 -12.18 -34.19 8.10
N GLN A 801 -11.93 -33.01 8.65
CA GLN A 801 -12.94 -32.00 8.96
C GLN A 801 -12.75 -30.81 8.01
N MET A 802 -13.70 -30.62 7.09
CA MET A 802 -13.69 -29.50 6.16
C MET A 802 -14.32 -28.26 6.81
N ASN A 803 -13.71 -27.10 6.56
CA ASN A 803 -14.28 -25.80 6.89
C ASN A 803 -15.31 -25.38 5.84
N ALA A 804 -16.14 -24.38 6.16
CA ALA A 804 -17.08 -23.82 5.19
C ALA A 804 -16.32 -23.16 4.02
N PRO A 805 -16.69 -23.38 2.74
CA PRO A 805 -16.01 -22.73 1.63
C PRO A 805 -16.08 -21.20 1.78
N ARG A 806 -15.00 -20.48 1.44
CA ARG A 806 -14.98 -19.02 1.47
C ARG A 806 -16.19 -18.47 0.71
N LYS A 807 -16.88 -17.47 1.26
CA LYS A 807 -17.92 -16.73 0.53
C LYS A 807 -17.27 -16.10 -0.70
N SER A 808 -17.54 -16.60 -1.89
CA SER A 808 -17.09 -15.93 -3.11
C SER A 808 -17.84 -14.60 -3.24
N VAL A 809 -17.11 -13.49 -3.22
CA VAL A 809 -17.69 -12.18 -3.53
C VAL A 809 -18.21 -12.26 -4.97
N GLY A 810 -19.52 -12.04 -5.15
CA GLY A 810 -20.17 -12.18 -6.44
C GLY A 810 -19.59 -11.20 -7.45
N ARG A 811 -19.19 -11.70 -8.63
CA ARG A 811 -18.66 -10.86 -9.71
C ARG A 811 -19.70 -9.83 -10.15
N SER A 812 -19.49 -8.56 -9.82
CA SER A 812 -20.06 -7.45 -10.59
C SER A 812 -19.13 -7.14 -11.76
N GLU A 813 -19.46 -7.69 -12.94
CA GLU A 813 -18.88 -7.24 -14.21
C GLU A 813 -19.47 -5.85 -14.53
N GLU A 814 -18.98 -4.82 -13.84
CA GLU A 814 -19.29 -3.43 -14.14
C GLU A 814 -18.61 -3.06 -15.47
N GLU A 815 -19.38 -3.01 -16.56
CA GLU A 815 -18.94 -2.40 -17.81
C GLU A 815 -18.54 -0.94 -17.57
N GLN A 816 -17.23 -0.67 -17.44
CA GLN A 816 -16.72 0.69 -17.29
C GLN A 816 -16.79 1.42 -18.64
N LYS A 817 -18.01 1.82 -18.99
CA LYS A 817 -18.41 2.45 -20.26
C LYS A 817 -17.61 3.70 -20.61
N TRP A 818 -17.05 4.37 -19.60
CA TRP A 818 -16.19 5.54 -19.74
C TRP A 818 -14.79 5.22 -19.23
N GLY A 819 -13.79 5.84 -19.86
CA GLY A 819 -12.48 5.98 -19.25
C GLY A 819 -12.53 6.93 -18.05
N PHE A 820 -11.38 7.18 -17.41
CA PHE A 820 -11.27 8.20 -16.38
C PHE A 820 -9.94 8.94 -16.46
N SER A 821 -9.93 10.17 -15.96
CA SER A 821 -8.70 10.93 -15.65
C SER A 821 -8.64 11.23 -14.15
N ARG A 822 -7.44 11.19 -13.57
CA ARG A 822 -7.15 11.57 -12.17
C ARG A 822 -5.76 12.21 -12.08
N VAL A 823 -5.64 13.17 -11.16
CA VAL A 823 -4.37 13.80 -10.79
C VAL A 823 -4.16 13.70 -9.29
N SER A 824 -2.92 13.50 -8.86
CA SER A 824 -2.53 13.45 -7.45
C SER A 824 -1.14 14.07 -7.26
N SER A 825 -0.97 14.95 -6.27
CA SER A 825 0.36 15.41 -5.85
C SER A 825 1.02 14.35 -4.97
N GLY A 826 2.26 14.01 -5.31
CA GLY A 826 3.11 13.11 -4.52
C GLY A 826 4.02 13.83 -3.51
N GLY A 827 3.75 15.11 -3.22
CA GLY A 827 4.57 15.92 -2.33
C GLY A 827 5.84 16.44 -3.00
N SER A 828 6.92 16.56 -2.22
CA SER A 828 8.24 16.97 -2.67
C SER A 828 9.36 16.16 -2.03
N PHE A 829 10.54 16.18 -2.66
CA PHE A 829 11.77 15.57 -2.12
C PHE A 829 12.98 16.47 -2.42
N SER A 830 14.05 16.28 -1.65
CA SER A 830 15.31 17.02 -1.79
C SER A 830 16.45 16.10 -2.27
N VAL A 831 17.28 16.58 -3.20
CA VAL A 831 18.43 15.84 -3.76
C VAL A 831 19.74 16.58 -3.48
N LEU A 832 20.74 15.82 -3.05
CA LEU A 832 22.09 16.31 -2.70
C LEU A 832 23.19 15.55 -3.46
N GLY A 833 24.37 16.17 -3.56
CA GLY A 833 25.57 15.57 -4.14
C GLY A 833 25.58 15.41 -5.66
N VAL A 834 24.61 16.01 -6.38
CA VAL A 834 24.56 15.96 -7.84
C VAL A 834 25.81 16.65 -8.41
N PRO A 835 26.66 15.96 -9.20
CA PRO A 835 27.86 16.55 -9.80
C PRO A 835 27.50 17.45 -10.98
N ALA A 836 28.48 18.22 -11.47
CA ALA A 836 28.33 18.94 -12.74
C ALA A 836 28.55 17.99 -13.93
N ASP A 837 27.73 18.12 -14.96
CA ASP A 837 27.80 17.28 -16.15
C ASP A 837 29.03 17.57 -17.04
N PRO A 838 29.56 16.56 -17.76
CA PRO A 838 29.16 15.15 -17.73
C PRO A 838 29.87 14.37 -16.61
N HIS A 839 29.11 13.58 -15.86
CA HIS A 839 29.65 12.61 -14.90
C HIS A 839 29.74 11.19 -15.50
N PRO A 840 30.58 10.28 -14.98
CA PRO A 840 30.56 8.88 -15.41
C PRO A 840 29.25 8.20 -15.02
N ASP A 841 28.90 7.13 -15.75
CA ASP A 841 27.85 6.19 -15.36
C ASP A 841 28.25 5.44 -14.07
N VAL A 842 27.22 5.18 -13.26
CA VAL A 842 27.25 4.64 -11.89
C VAL A 842 25.99 3.83 -11.57
N PHE A 843 25.07 3.64 -12.53
CA PHE A 843 23.74 3.05 -12.32
C PHE A 843 23.61 1.70 -13.04
N PRO A 844 23.99 0.56 -12.42
CA PRO A 844 23.83 -0.74 -13.06
C PRO A 844 22.36 -1.10 -13.34
N PRO A 845 22.08 -2.06 -14.25
CA PRO A 845 20.75 -2.62 -14.44
C PRO A 845 20.12 -3.16 -13.14
N CYS A 846 18.80 -3.10 -13.01
CA CYS A 846 18.11 -3.57 -11.80
C CYS A 846 18.21 -5.10 -11.62
N LYS A 847 17.95 -5.58 -10.39
CA LYS A 847 17.84 -7.02 -10.11
C LYS A 847 16.64 -7.61 -10.86
N ILE A 848 16.85 -8.71 -11.57
CA ILE A 848 15.76 -9.55 -12.10
C ILE A 848 15.16 -10.35 -10.93
N ILE A 849 13.87 -10.19 -10.68
CA ILE A 849 13.16 -10.86 -9.56
C ILE A 849 12.12 -11.90 -10.04
N ASP A 850 11.80 -11.91 -11.33
CA ASP A 850 10.75 -12.71 -11.97
C ASP A 850 11.32 -13.83 -12.87
N LEU A 851 12.59 -14.21 -12.69
CA LEU A 851 13.18 -15.29 -13.48
C LEU A 851 12.42 -16.60 -13.25
N GLU A 852 12.05 -17.26 -14.34
CA GLU A 852 11.48 -18.60 -14.37
C GLU A 852 12.30 -19.54 -15.27
N ALA A 853 12.25 -20.83 -14.97
CA ALA A 853 12.82 -21.89 -15.79
C ALA A 853 11.78 -23.01 -16.04
N VAL A 854 11.66 -23.44 -17.30
CA VAL A 854 10.83 -24.57 -17.73
C VAL A 854 11.70 -25.52 -18.54
N LYS A 855 11.60 -26.84 -18.30
CA LYS A 855 12.31 -27.85 -19.10
C LYS A 855 11.41 -28.37 -20.23
N GLU A 856 11.84 -28.16 -21.46
CA GLU A 856 11.21 -28.70 -22.68
C GLU A 856 12.14 -29.74 -23.31
N GLU A 857 11.78 -31.03 -23.21
CA GLU A 857 12.53 -32.17 -23.76
C GLU A 857 14.00 -32.26 -23.32
N GLU A 858 14.93 -31.70 -24.11
CA GLU A 858 16.38 -31.62 -23.84
C GLU A 858 16.87 -30.17 -23.64
N GLU A 859 16.02 -29.18 -23.91
CA GLU A 859 16.29 -27.75 -23.69
C GLU A 859 15.76 -27.25 -22.33
N VAL A 860 16.38 -26.17 -21.85
CA VAL A 860 15.84 -25.32 -20.79
C VAL A 860 15.40 -24.00 -21.40
N VAL A 861 14.15 -23.63 -21.15
CA VAL A 861 13.58 -22.33 -21.47
C VAL A 861 13.65 -21.47 -20.21
N LEU A 862 14.38 -20.36 -20.28
CA LEU A 862 14.37 -19.30 -19.29
C LEU A 862 13.47 -18.17 -19.77
N SER A 863 12.73 -17.54 -18.84
CA SER A 863 12.00 -16.30 -19.14
C SER A 863 11.99 -15.36 -17.94
N TRP A 864 12.07 -14.06 -18.19
CA TRP A 864 12.13 -12.98 -17.19
C TRP A 864 11.70 -11.67 -17.84
N THR A 865 11.57 -10.59 -17.06
CA THR A 865 11.30 -9.24 -17.59
C THR A 865 12.62 -8.47 -17.72
N ALA A 866 12.85 -7.88 -18.90
CA ALA A 866 14.09 -7.17 -19.22
C ALA A 866 14.33 -6.00 -18.25
N PRO A 867 15.53 -5.90 -17.64
CA PRO A 867 15.97 -4.72 -16.90
C PRO A 867 16.44 -3.62 -17.87
N GLY A 868 16.79 -2.46 -17.31
CA GLY A 868 17.34 -1.33 -18.03
C GLY A 868 18.78 -1.53 -18.53
N GLU A 869 19.26 -0.47 -19.17
CA GLU A 869 20.68 -0.11 -19.17
C GLU A 869 21.02 0.40 -17.77
N ASP A 870 20.26 1.41 -17.33
CA ASP A 870 20.34 2.02 -16.01
C ASP A 870 19.08 1.64 -15.23
N LEU A 871 19.21 0.82 -14.19
CA LEU A 871 18.10 0.34 -13.35
C LEU A 871 16.95 -0.26 -14.19
N ASP A 872 15.83 0.45 -14.34
CA ASP A 872 14.63 0.05 -15.11
C ASP A 872 14.40 0.89 -16.40
N GLN A 873 15.44 1.59 -16.87
CA GLN A 873 15.37 2.51 -18.01
C GLN A 873 16.42 2.17 -19.08
N GLY A 874 16.11 2.42 -20.35
CA GLY A 874 16.96 2.00 -21.47
C GLY A 874 16.88 0.49 -21.75
N LYS A 875 18.01 -0.10 -22.15
CA LYS A 875 18.15 -1.51 -22.55
C LYS A 875 19.52 -2.05 -22.13
N ALA A 876 19.54 -3.20 -21.46
CA ALA A 876 20.78 -3.90 -21.12
C ALA A 876 21.64 -4.20 -22.38
N ASN A 877 22.95 -4.21 -22.21
CA ASN A 877 23.91 -4.51 -23.27
C ASN A 877 24.07 -6.03 -23.47
N SER A 878 24.14 -6.79 -22.37
CA SER A 878 24.20 -8.26 -22.41
C SER A 878 23.73 -8.91 -21.11
N TYR A 879 23.57 -10.24 -21.13
CA TYR A 879 23.27 -11.05 -19.94
C TYR A 879 24.39 -12.08 -19.67
N GLU A 880 24.75 -12.19 -18.40
CA GLU A 880 25.62 -13.23 -17.85
C GLU A 880 24.73 -14.30 -17.19
N ILE A 881 24.41 -15.37 -17.93
CA ILE A 881 23.59 -16.49 -17.43
C ILE A 881 24.51 -17.62 -16.97
N ARG A 882 24.30 -18.16 -15.76
CA ARG A 882 25.15 -19.23 -15.20
C ARG A 882 24.35 -20.39 -14.60
N VAL A 883 24.98 -21.57 -14.57
CA VAL A 883 24.41 -22.86 -14.12
C VAL A 883 25.32 -23.51 -13.07
N SER A 884 24.72 -24.20 -12.10
CA SER A 884 25.41 -25.03 -11.11
C SER A 884 24.63 -26.31 -10.80
N LYS A 885 25.32 -27.40 -10.44
CA LYS A 885 24.70 -28.59 -9.82
C LYS A 885 24.46 -28.42 -8.30
N SER A 886 25.02 -27.36 -7.70
CA SER A 886 24.87 -27.01 -6.28
C SER A 886 24.24 -25.62 -6.11
N LEU A 887 23.18 -25.54 -5.30
CA LEU A 887 22.47 -24.32 -4.95
C LEU A 887 23.40 -23.33 -4.25
N GLN A 888 24.08 -23.79 -3.20
CA GLN A 888 25.04 -23.00 -2.45
C GLN A 888 26.13 -22.42 -3.35
N LYS A 889 26.67 -23.19 -4.32
CA LYS A 889 27.71 -22.67 -5.21
C LYS A 889 27.21 -21.51 -6.09
N ILE A 890 25.98 -21.54 -6.60
CA ILE A 890 25.48 -20.43 -7.43
C ILE A 890 25.04 -19.21 -6.59
N GLN A 891 24.71 -19.42 -5.31
CA GLN A 891 24.44 -18.36 -4.34
C GLN A 891 25.73 -17.65 -3.88
N ASP A 892 26.69 -18.42 -3.36
CA ASP A 892 27.92 -17.89 -2.74
C ASP A 892 28.99 -17.51 -3.77
N ASP A 893 29.09 -18.25 -4.88
CA ASP A 893 30.14 -18.11 -5.90
C ASP A 893 29.58 -18.19 -7.34
N PHE A 894 28.61 -17.33 -7.61
CA PHE A 894 28.09 -17.09 -8.97
C PHE A 894 29.24 -16.87 -9.98
N SER A 895 30.26 -16.12 -9.61
CA SER A 895 31.38 -15.75 -10.50
C SER A 895 32.25 -16.93 -10.98
N ASN A 896 32.19 -18.09 -10.31
CA ASN A 896 32.79 -19.35 -10.78
C ASN A 896 31.77 -20.48 -11.05
N ALA A 897 30.47 -20.16 -11.18
CA ALA A 897 29.46 -21.07 -11.73
C ALA A 897 29.61 -21.20 -13.26
N ILE A 898 29.05 -22.25 -13.88
CA ILE A 898 29.28 -22.58 -15.30
C ILE A 898 28.56 -21.57 -16.20
N LEU A 899 29.30 -20.87 -17.06
CA LEU A 899 28.74 -19.85 -17.95
C LEU A 899 27.99 -20.47 -19.14
N VAL A 900 26.78 -19.98 -19.42
CA VAL A 900 26.00 -20.31 -20.63
C VAL A 900 26.41 -19.39 -21.78
N ASN A 901 26.47 -19.92 -23.00
CA ASN A 901 26.74 -19.11 -24.19
C ASN A 901 25.53 -18.24 -24.55
N THR A 902 25.57 -16.96 -24.18
CA THR A 902 24.53 -15.97 -24.46
C THR A 902 24.71 -15.21 -25.78
N SER A 903 25.64 -15.58 -26.66
CA SER A 903 25.94 -14.84 -27.91
C SER A 903 24.79 -14.79 -28.95
N LYS A 904 23.67 -15.48 -28.73
CA LYS A 904 22.44 -15.37 -29.53
C LYS A 904 21.36 -14.48 -28.90
N LEU A 905 21.52 -14.10 -27.63
CA LEU A 905 20.55 -13.35 -26.85
C LEU A 905 20.80 -11.86 -27.02
N ASN A 906 19.91 -11.19 -27.76
CA ASN A 906 19.91 -9.74 -27.92
C ASN A 906 18.91 -9.16 -26.91
N PRO A 907 19.35 -8.42 -25.87
CA PRO A 907 18.44 -7.89 -24.87
C PRO A 907 17.37 -6.98 -25.47
N GLN A 908 16.20 -6.93 -24.86
CA GLN A 908 15.10 -6.07 -25.28
C GLN A 908 15.06 -4.76 -24.47
N GLN A 909 14.02 -3.95 -24.67
CA GLN A 909 13.78 -2.73 -23.90
C GLN A 909 13.28 -3.11 -22.48
N ALA A 910 13.65 -2.33 -21.46
CA ALA A 910 13.15 -2.53 -20.10
C ALA A 910 11.61 -2.70 -20.03
N GLY A 911 11.14 -3.63 -19.19
CA GLY A 911 9.71 -3.94 -19.03
C GLY A 911 9.12 -4.88 -20.11
N THR A 912 9.93 -5.42 -21.02
CA THR A 912 9.48 -6.43 -22.00
C THR A 912 9.88 -7.85 -21.58
N LYS A 913 9.07 -8.86 -21.92
CA LYS A 913 9.37 -10.26 -21.55
C LYS A 913 10.42 -10.88 -22.46
N GLU A 914 11.51 -11.32 -21.86
CA GLU A 914 12.62 -12.05 -22.47
C GLU A 914 12.34 -13.55 -22.45
N ILE A 915 12.83 -14.27 -23.47
CA ILE A 915 12.79 -15.73 -23.55
C ILE A 915 14.10 -16.22 -24.16
N PHE A 916 14.78 -17.16 -23.50
CA PHE A 916 16.02 -17.75 -23.96
C PHE A 916 16.02 -19.27 -23.81
N LYS A 917 16.52 -20.00 -24.83
CA LYS A 917 16.61 -21.47 -24.83
C LYS A 917 18.06 -21.94 -24.97
N PHE A 918 18.41 -23.01 -24.26
CA PHE A 918 19.71 -23.69 -24.40
C PHE A 918 19.62 -25.19 -24.09
N SER A 919 20.47 -26.01 -24.75
CA SER A 919 20.57 -27.47 -24.50
C SER A 919 21.17 -27.77 -23.13
N SER A 920 20.60 -28.76 -22.45
CA SER A 920 21.04 -29.24 -21.13
C SER A 920 22.19 -30.26 -21.18
N GLU A 921 22.50 -30.84 -22.35
CA GLU A 921 23.53 -31.90 -22.53
C GLU A 921 24.93 -31.46 -22.11
N LEU A 922 25.24 -30.17 -22.24
CA LEU A 922 26.51 -29.56 -21.84
C LEU A 922 26.82 -29.75 -20.34
N PHE A 923 25.80 -30.03 -19.51
CA PHE A 923 25.90 -30.09 -18.06
C PHE A 923 25.72 -31.51 -17.49
N THR A 924 25.24 -32.46 -18.29
CA THR A 924 25.17 -33.89 -17.93
C THR A 924 26.53 -34.59 -18.09
N ASN A 925 27.27 -34.25 -19.14
CA ASN A 925 28.34 -35.11 -19.69
C ASN A 925 29.73 -34.97 -19.02
N ARG A 926 29.78 -34.78 -17.69
CA ARG A 926 31.00 -34.98 -16.87
C ARG A 926 30.86 -36.21 -15.98
N PRO A 927 31.54 -37.34 -16.30
CA PRO A 927 31.53 -38.54 -15.47
C PRO A 927 32.52 -38.42 -14.30
N GLU A 928 32.06 -37.83 -13.19
CA GLU A 928 32.71 -38.05 -11.90
C GLU A 928 32.61 -39.55 -11.56
N HIS A 929 33.75 -40.21 -11.45
CA HIS A 929 33.80 -41.65 -11.18
C HIS A 929 33.42 -41.92 -9.72
N GLN A 930 32.25 -42.51 -9.50
CA GLN A 930 31.82 -43.01 -8.21
C GLN A 930 31.19 -44.41 -8.37
N PRO A 931 31.39 -45.36 -7.44
CA PRO A 931 31.09 -46.78 -7.70
C PRO A 931 29.60 -47.11 -7.76
N ASP A 932 29.27 -48.23 -8.42
CA ASP A 932 27.91 -48.79 -8.47
C ASP A 932 27.32 -49.00 -7.07
N GLY A 933 26.09 -48.50 -6.84
CA GLY A 933 25.37 -48.79 -5.59
C GLY A 933 24.16 -47.91 -5.28
N GLU A 934 24.13 -46.65 -5.72
CA GLU A 934 23.02 -45.72 -5.43
C GLU A 934 22.08 -45.49 -6.63
N ALA A 935 20.82 -45.20 -6.32
CA ALA A 935 19.76 -44.99 -7.32
C ALA A 935 20.06 -43.80 -8.25
N GLN A 936 19.49 -43.83 -9.47
CA GLN A 936 19.68 -42.81 -10.51
C GLN A 936 19.24 -41.42 -10.03
N LYS A 937 20.20 -40.62 -9.53
CA LYS A 937 19.95 -39.26 -9.05
C LYS A 937 19.51 -38.34 -10.19
N SER A 938 18.27 -37.87 -10.11
CA SER A 938 17.73 -36.81 -10.95
C SER A 938 18.68 -35.60 -10.92
N HIS A 939 19.23 -35.25 -12.08
CA HIS A 939 20.18 -34.16 -12.17
C HIS A 939 19.45 -32.81 -12.03
N LYS A 940 19.46 -32.22 -10.84
CA LYS A 940 19.02 -30.82 -10.67
C LYS A 940 20.10 -29.88 -11.22
N ILE A 941 19.65 -28.83 -11.89
CA ILE A 941 20.47 -27.67 -12.26
C ILE A 941 19.83 -26.39 -11.71
N TYR A 942 20.66 -25.59 -11.05
CA TYR A 942 20.32 -24.28 -10.52
C TYR A 942 20.87 -23.20 -11.43
N MET A 943 20.09 -22.16 -11.69
CA MET A 943 20.39 -21.13 -12.68
C MET A 943 20.08 -19.74 -12.12
N ALA A 944 20.90 -18.76 -12.52
CA ALA A 944 20.70 -17.36 -12.21
C ALA A 944 21.33 -16.47 -13.29
N ILE A 945 20.92 -15.20 -13.32
CA ILE A 945 21.31 -14.22 -14.33
C ILE A 945 21.85 -12.95 -13.65
N ARG A 946 22.81 -12.29 -14.30
CA ARG A 946 23.06 -10.85 -14.14
C ARG A 946 22.89 -10.16 -15.49
N ALA A 947 22.33 -8.95 -15.48
CA ALA A 947 22.37 -8.04 -16.61
C ALA A 947 23.63 -7.15 -16.52
N VAL A 948 24.10 -6.70 -17.68
CA VAL A 948 25.31 -5.88 -17.86
C VAL A 948 24.98 -4.74 -18.81
N ASP A 949 25.37 -3.51 -18.46
CA ASP A 949 25.25 -2.30 -19.28
C ASP A 949 26.42 -2.14 -20.28
N ARG A 950 26.49 -0.97 -20.95
CA ARG A 950 27.54 -0.66 -21.93
C ARG A 950 28.88 -0.27 -21.29
N ASN A 951 28.87 0.19 -20.05
CA ASN A 951 30.04 0.58 -19.26
C ASN A 951 30.61 -0.60 -18.43
N SER A 952 29.97 -1.77 -18.53
CA SER A 952 30.30 -3.02 -17.85
C SER A 952 30.04 -3.04 -16.34
N LEU A 953 29.17 -2.16 -15.82
CA LEU A 953 28.59 -2.39 -14.50
C LEU A 953 27.62 -3.59 -14.59
N LYS A 954 27.24 -4.15 -13.44
CA LYS A 954 26.47 -5.40 -13.37
C LYS A 954 25.35 -5.30 -12.36
N SER A 955 24.20 -5.86 -12.70
CA SER A 955 23.11 -6.04 -11.76
C SER A 955 23.53 -6.94 -10.59
N ALA A 956 22.77 -6.87 -9.49
CA ALA A 956 22.74 -7.97 -8.54
C ALA A 956 22.33 -9.30 -9.23
N VAL A 957 22.69 -10.43 -8.62
CA VAL A 957 22.21 -11.75 -9.09
C VAL A 957 20.69 -11.78 -9.01
N SER A 958 20.04 -12.39 -10.00
CA SER A 958 18.59 -12.62 -10.02
C SER A 958 18.10 -13.45 -8.83
N ASN A 959 16.78 -13.66 -8.72
CA ASN A 959 16.27 -14.85 -8.03
C ASN A 959 16.87 -16.13 -8.68
N ILE A 960 17.12 -17.15 -7.88
CA ILE A 960 17.68 -18.43 -8.36
C ILE A 960 16.52 -19.36 -8.73
N VAL A 961 16.63 -20.03 -9.89
CA VAL A 961 15.64 -21.00 -10.38
C VAL A 961 16.25 -22.39 -10.53
N GLN A 962 15.42 -23.42 -10.42
CA GLN A 962 15.82 -24.82 -10.57
C GLN A 962 15.09 -25.48 -11.75
N ALA A 963 15.78 -26.38 -12.46
CA ALA A 963 15.15 -27.32 -13.38
C ALA A 963 15.62 -28.75 -13.08
N SER A 964 14.65 -29.68 -13.00
CA SER A 964 14.90 -31.09 -12.72
C SER A 964 15.04 -31.88 -14.02
N LEU A 965 16.23 -32.38 -14.31
CA LEU A 965 16.45 -33.36 -15.39
C LEU A 965 15.96 -34.73 -14.92
N LEU A 966 14.65 -34.92 -14.98
CA LEU A 966 14.05 -36.25 -15.08
C LEU A 966 14.53 -36.88 -16.38
N ILE A 967 15.46 -37.83 -16.25
CA ILE A 967 15.66 -38.89 -17.22
C ILE A 967 14.53 -39.88 -16.92
N LEU A 968 13.56 -40.03 -17.83
CA LEU A 968 12.67 -41.18 -17.74
C LEU A 968 13.54 -42.43 -17.93
N PRO A 969 13.46 -43.45 -17.06
CA PRO A 969 14.00 -44.75 -17.43
C PRO A 969 13.28 -45.16 -18.72
N ASN A 970 14.04 -45.55 -19.75
CA ASN A 970 13.45 -46.08 -20.98
C ASN A 970 12.55 -47.26 -20.60
N SER A 971 11.24 -47.04 -20.67
CA SER A 971 10.23 -48.06 -20.43
C SER A 971 10.22 -49.00 -21.64
N SER A 972 11.19 -49.92 -21.63
CA SER A 972 11.18 -51.11 -22.48
C SER A 972 9.77 -51.71 -22.36
N PRO A 973 9.00 -51.77 -23.46
CA PRO A 973 7.55 -51.82 -23.35
C PRO A 973 7.12 -53.09 -22.63
N VAL A 974 6.48 -52.93 -21.47
CA VAL A 974 5.98 -54.04 -20.62
C VAL A 974 5.06 -54.99 -21.41
N LEU A 975 4.45 -54.46 -22.48
CA LEU A 975 3.80 -55.17 -23.58
C LEU A 975 4.53 -56.46 -24.03
N ALA A 976 5.86 -56.49 -23.98
CA ALA A 976 6.66 -57.66 -24.35
C ALA A 976 6.51 -58.87 -23.42
N ARG A 977 6.11 -58.68 -22.15
CA ARG A 977 5.91 -59.78 -21.19
C ARG A 977 4.48 -60.32 -21.27
N ASP A 978 3.50 -59.44 -21.38
CA ASP A 978 2.08 -59.83 -21.42
C ASP A 978 1.69 -60.42 -22.79
N ASP A 979 2.25 -59.92 -23.90
CA ASP A 979 2.12 -60.56 -25.22
C ASP A 979 2.73 -61.97 -25.25
N LEU A 980 3.86 -62.18 -24.56
CA LEU A 980 4.49 -63.51 -24.45
C LEU A 980 3.63 -64.48 -23.62
N ILE A 981 3.04 -64.01 -22.52
CA ILE A 981 2.12 -64.79 -21.69
C ILE A 981 0.83 -65.09 -22.46
N LEU A 982 0.25 -64.10 -23.16
CA LEU A 982 -0.96 -64.28 -23.96
C LEU A 982 -0.73 -65.26 -25.13
N LYS A 983 0.41 -65.17 -25.83
CA LYS A 983 0.83 -66.16 -26.84
C LYS A 983 1.09 -67.53 -26.25
N GLY A 984 1.64 -67.61 -25.03
CA GLY A 984 1.79 -68.87 -24.28
C GLY A 984 0.44 -69.51 -23.95
N VAL A 985 -0.54 -68.73 -23.49
CA VAL A 985 -1.91 -69.21 -23.20
C VAL A 985 -2.63 -69.62 -24.49
N LEU A 986 -2.56 -68.81 -25.55
CA LEU A 986 -3.19 -69.12 -26.84
C LEU A 986 -2.60 -70.38 -27.50
N THR A 987 -1.27 -70.58 -27.42
CA THR A 987 -0.63 -71.81 -27.93
C THR A 987 -0.97 -73.02 -27.07
N ALA A 988 -1.02 -72.90 -25.73
CA ALA A 988 -1.47 -73.97 -24.85
C ALA A 988 -2.94 -74.39 -25.12
N VAL A 989 -3.85 -73.42 -25.26
CA VAL A 989 -5.26 -73.67 -25.62
C VAL A 989 -5.38 -74.28 -27.02
N GLY A 990 -4.59 -73.83 -27.99
CA GLY A 990 -4.53 -74.43 -29.33
C GLY A 990 -4.05 -75.88 -29.31
N ILE A 991 -3.01 -76.20 -28.54
CA ILE A 991 -2.49 -77.56 -28.37
C ILE A 991 -3.53 -78.45 -27.68
N ILE A 992 -4.19 -77.98 -26.63
CA ILE A 992 -5.29 -78.70 -25.97
C ILE A 992 -6.44 -78.96 -26.96
N GLY A 993 -6.81 -77.96 -27.77
CA GLY A 993 -7.80 -78.11 -28.84
C GLY A 993 -7.43 -79.20 -29.86
N ILE A 994 -6.17 -79.23 -30.30
CA ILE A 994 -5.65 -80.26 -31.21
C ILE A 994 -5.61 -81.66 -30.55
N ILE A 995 -5.28 -81.75 -29.26
CA ILE A 995 -5.33 -83.01 -28.50
C ILE A 995 -6.77 -83.51 -28.38
N CYS A 996 -7.74 -82.64 -28.04
CA CYS A 996 -9.15 -82.99 -28.03
C CYS A 996 -9.65 -83.42 -29.43
N LEU A 997 -9.28 -82.70 -30.48
CA LEU A 997 -9.66 -83.04 -31.86
C LEU A 997 -9.07 -84.38 -32.31
N THR A 998 -7.81 -84.66 -31.99
CA THR A 998 -7.16 -85.94 -32.34
C THR A 998 -7.71 -87.10 -31.50
N ILE A 999 -8.09 -86.89 -30.25
CA ILE A 999 -8.84 -87.90 -29.46
C ILE A 999 -10.20 -88.19 -30.09
N VAL A 1000 -10.97 -87.16 -30.49
CA VAL A 1000 -12.26 -87.33 -31.17
C VAL A 1000 -12.10 -88.05 -32.51
N VAL A 1001 -11.15 -87.64 -33.35
CA VAL A 1001 -10.85 -88.29 -34.63
C VAL A 1001 -10.41 -89.74 -34.41
N THR A 1002 -9.56 -90.03 -33.43
CA THR A 1002 -9.13 -91.40 -33.10
C THR A 1002 -10.30 -92.25 -32.61
N HIS A 1003 -11.20 -91.70 -31.80
CA HIS A 1003 -12.42 -92.37 -31.36
C HIS A 1003 -13.38 -92.63 -32.53
N CYS A 1004 -13.54 -91.68 -33.46
CA CYS A 1004 -14.31 -91.86 -34.69
C CYS A 1004 -13.70 -92.91 -35.64
N VAL A 1005 -12.37 -92.96 -35.76
CA VAL A 1005 -11.65 -93.97 -36.56
C VAL A 1005 -11.75 -95.36 -35.92
N LEU A 1006 -11.64 -95.47 -34.59
CA LEU A 1006 -11.85 -96.71 -33.85
C LEU A 1006 -13.30 -97.21 -33.99
N ASN A 1007 -14.30 -96.33 -33.90
CA ASN A 1007 -15.70 -96.68 -34.13
C ASN A 1007 -15.99 -97.02 -35.60
N ARG A 1008 -15.31 -96.39 -36.58
CA ARG A 1008 -15.36 -96.83 -37.98
C ARG A 1008 -14.73 -98.21 -38.18
N LYS A 1009 -13.59 -98.53 -37.54
CA LYS A 1009 -13.03 -99.90 -37.55
C LYS A 1009 -13.96 -100.92 -36.88
N LYS A 1010 -14.60 -100.59 -35.74
CA LYS A 1010 -15.63 -101.43 -35.10
C LYS A 1010 -16.89 -101.63 -35.94
N ARG A 1011 -17.24 -100.69 -36.84
CA ARG A 1011 -18.33 -100.88 -37.83
C ARG A 1011 -17.89 -101.61 -39.11
N ALA A 1012 -16.62 -101.52 -39.50
CA ALA A 1012 -16.07 -102.29 -40.62
C ALA A 1012 -15.97 -103.78 -40.28
N GLY A 1013 -15.42 -104.12 -39.10
CA GLY A 1013 -15.32 -105.49 -38.59
C GLY A 1013 -16.65 -106.15 -38.16
N LYS A 1014 -17.80 -105.53 -38.45
CA LYS A 1014 -19.14 -106.08 -38.17
C LYS A 1014 -20.05 -106.10 -39.40
N LYS A 1015 -19.47 -106.23 -40.59
CA LYS A 1015 -20.21 -106.42 -41.86
C LYS A 1015 -19.80 -107.67 -42.67
N GLU A 1016 -19.11 -108.59 -42.00
CA GLU A 1016 -18.68 -109.91 -42.52
C GLU A 1016 -19.19 -111.06 -41.62
N ASN A 1017 -20.33 -110.84 -40.95
CA ASN A 1017 -21.02 -111.85 -40.13
C ASN A 1017 -22.54 -111.60 -40.09
N GLU A 1018 -23.12 -111.32 -41.26
CA GLU A 1018 -24.58 -111.21 -41.44
C GLU A 1018 -25.03 -111.78 -42.80
N ILE A 1019 -24.34 -112.83 -43.28
CA ILE A 1019 -24.89 -113.81 -44.23
C ILE A 1019 -25.09 -115.14 -43.47
N LYS A 1020 -25.88 -115.07 -42.40
CA LYS A 1020 -26.55 -116.21 -41.74
C LYS A 1020 -27.58 -115.69 -40.73
N LEU A 1021 -28.85 -115.80 -41.11
CA LEU A 1021 -30.08 -115.53 -40.36
C LEU A 1021 -30.35 -114.07 -39.92
N LEU A 1022 -31.43 -113.53 -40.51
CA LEU A 1022 -32.51 -112.72 -39.92
C LEU A 1022 -32.22 -111.94 -38.63
#